data_AF-Q936T7-F1
#
_entry.id   AF-Q936T7-F1
#
_cell.length_a   1.000
_cell.length_b   1.000
_cell.length_c   1.000
_cell.angle_alpha   90.00
_cell.angle_beta   90.00
_cell.angle_gamma   90.00
#
_symmetry.space_group_name_H-M   'P 1'
#
loop_
_entity.id
_entity.type
_entity.pdbx_description
1 polymer ?
#
loop_
_entity_poly.entity_id
_entity_poly.type
_entity_poly.pdbx_seq_one_letter_code
_entity_poly.pdbx_strand_id
1 'polypeptide(L)'
;MPVGFLTQEQRDGFGRYVDAPSREELERYFHLSDDDHKILLPLRGEHNRLGYATQLTSIRYLGTFPDDFSAVPQEVLQALSRQLGITDPTCIQAYAETRQRQRHAAEIQERYGYRVFADSSVGFRLARWLYALCWTGTDRPGELFNRATTWLLTHKVLLPGVTVLERFIAQLRSRVEERLWLTLGRSVSEAQRQQLQDLLLVAEGNRSSRLDQLRSGPVMVSGPALIRALRRLDDVRGIGIALPAAAHIPPSRIAALARFANTAKVTAINRLPASRRMATLVAFALCLEATAHDDALEVLEALLRDLFSNAEKADKKARMRSLKDLDRSAATLAAACKVVLDSSISDDKVRARLFNDLPRASLEKALEDVNALIRPVDDVYFLALEARYRSVRRFLPDLLKHIRFGFSPAGKGVVAGLDWLQLNLPRRKPEDDAPQEIVAKAWQKHITREDGSLDMGAYVFCTLDALRTALRRRDVFVSPSWRYADPRLGLLDGAEWLAARPIICRSLGLTIDAGTTLDALSAELDATWQAVAARLPDNPAIQLSENREGKTELSLGTLSKLEEPNSLLQLRAAVADLMPRVDLPEILLEIAARTGFAEAFTHVSERNARADNLVTSLCAVLLGGACNTGLEPLIRTDNQALRRDRLSWVSQNYIRDDTLSVANAILVGAQSQLELAQVCGGGEVPPADGMRFVVPVRTVHAGPNPKYFGTGRGVTWYNLISDQFSGLNAITVPGTLRDSLVLLAVVLEHETELQPTQIMTDTGVYSNVVFGLFRLLGYHFSPRLADVGGTRFWRTRPEADYGKLNGLARQSVKLDLIAEHWDDLLRLAGSLKLGRVPATGIMRTLQTGDRPTRLAQALAEFGRIEKTLHTLTYIDDESKRRATLTQLNRGEGRHSLARPVFHGKRGELRQRYREGQEDQLGPLGLVVNIIVLWNTLYMTAAVERLRQHGYPVLEEDVARLSPLIHEHINMLGRYSFAVPEEVTRGELRPVRNPDDDQ
;
A
#
# COMPACT_ATOMS: atom_id res chain seq x y z
N MET A 1 -8.04 24.37 -32.04
CA MET A 1 -7.10 24.26 -30.90
C MET A 1 -6.53 22.85 -30.90
N PRO A 2 -5.21 22.63 -31.03
CA PRO A 2 -4.67 21.28 -31.10
C PRO A 2 -4.87 20.59 -29.75
N VAL A 3 -5.61 19.48 -29.76
CA VAL A 3 -5.98 18.69 -28.57
C VAL A 3 -4.94 17.59 -28.36
N GLY A 4 -3.66 17.95 -28.51
CA GLY A 4 -2.58 16.99 -28.57
C GLY A 4 -2.16 16.54 -27.18
N PHE A 5 -2.47 15.29 -26.83
CA PHE A 5 -2.03 14.62 -25.59
C PHE A 5 -1.02 13.48 -25.85
N LEU A 6 -0.81 13.09 -27.11
CA LEU A 6 0.26 12.19 -27.53
C LEU A 6 1.59 12.96 -27.70
N THR A 7 2.71 12.27 -27.46
CA THR A 7 4.06 12.75 -27.82
C THR A 7 4.20 12.84 -29.34
N GLN A 8 5.22 13.56 -29.81
CA GLN A 8 5.44 13.69 -31.26
C GLN A 8 5.80 12.34 -31.89
N GLU A 9 6.65 11.56 -31.23
CA GLU A 9 7.01 10.20 -31.61
C GLU A 9 5.79 9.27 -31.71
N GLN A 10 4.89 9.29 -30.71
CA GLN A 10 3.65 8.52 -30.74
C GLN A 10 2.73 8.92 -31.91
N ARG A 11 2.71 10.21 -32.28
CA ARG A 11 1.95 10.66 -33.46
C ARG A 11 2.60 10.17 -34.75
N ASP A 12 3.92 10.20 -34.82
CA ASP A 12 4.66 9.86 -36.02
C ASP A 12 4.65 8.35 -36.28
N GLY A 13 4.57 7.52 -35.24
CA GLY A 13 4.43 6.06 -35.37
C GLY A 13 3.00 5.55 -35.57
N PHE A 14 1.97 6.37 -35.36
CA PHE A 14 0.59 5.92 -35.46
C PHE A 14 0.19 5.56 -36.90
N GLY A 15 -0.07 4.28 -37.16
CA GLY A 15 -0.47 3.77 -38.46
C GLY A 15 0.67 3.79 -39.50
N ARG A 16 1.93 3.78 -39.05
CA ARG A 16 3.12 3.80 -39.92
C ARG A 16 4.15 2.77 -39.45
N TYR A 17 5.05 2.39 -40.36
CA TYR A 17 6.23 1.60 -40.01
C TYR A 17 7.24 2.52 -39.32
N VAL A 18 7.50 2.28 -38.04
CA VAL A 18 8.56 2.98 -37.27
C VAL A 18 9.87 2.23 -37.43
N ASP A 19 9.82 0.91 -37.26
CA ASP A 19 10.94 -0.02 -37.43
C ASP A 19 10.54 -1.21 -38.31
N ALA A 20 11.53 -2.03 -38.70
CA ALA A 20 11.28 -3.29 -39.38
C ALA A 20 10.57 -4.29 -38.45
N PRO A 21 9.47 -4.94 -38.87
CA PRO A 21 8.80 -5.94 -38.06
C PRO A 21 9.74 -7.09 -37.70
N SER A 22 9.65 -7.53 -36.45
CA SER A 22 10.39 -8.69 -35.98
C SER A 22 9.97 -9.97 -36.72
N ARG A 23 10.79 -11.02 -36.62
CA ARG A 23 10.50 -12.30 -37.27
C ARG A 23 9.14 -12.88 -36.84
N GLU A 24 8.80 -12.80 -35.55
CA GLU A 24 7.52 -13.28 -35.04
C GLU A 24 6.34 -12.47 -35.60
N GLU A 25 6.50 -11.16 -35.77
CA GLU A 25 5.48 -10.30 -36.36
C GLU A 25 5.30 -10.58 -37.85
N LEU A 26 6.39 -10.85 -38.58
CA LEU A 26 6.34 -11.29 -39.99
C LEU A 26 5.59 -12.61 -40.13
N GLU A 27 5.86 -13.59 -39.27
CA GLU A 27 5.18 -14.88 -39.27
C GLU A 27 3.68 -14.73 -38.90
N ARG A 28 3.34 -13.79 -38.02
CA ARG A 28 1.96 -13.60 -37.53
C ARG A 28 1.07 -12.75 -38.44
N TYR A 29 1.56 -11.63 -38.95
CA TYR A 29 0.74 -10.63 -39.65
C TYR A 29 0.98 -10.60 -41.16
N PHE A 30 2.13 -11.08 -41.63
CA PHE A 30 2.55 -11.02 -43.02
C PHE A 30 2.51 -12.38 -43.74
N HIS A 31 1.96 -13.40 -43.08
CA HIS A 31 1.68 -14.68 -43.71
C HIS A 31 0.43 -14.59 -44.61
N LEU A 32 0.57 -15.07 -45.85
CA LEU A 32 -0.50 -15.16 -46.82
C LEU A 32 -1.16 -16.55 -46.73
N SER A 33 -2.46 -16.55 -46.46
CA SER A 33 -3.25 -17.80 -46.43
C SER A 33 -3.53 -18.33 -47.83
N ASP A 34 -3.98 -19.59 -47.93
CA ASP A 34 -4.39 -20.20 -49.21
C ASP A 34 -5.46 -19.37 -49.95
N ASP A 35 -6.36 -18.75 -49.20
CA ASP A 35 -7.38 -17.86 -49.77
C ASP A 35 -6.76 -16.55 -50.27
N ASP A 36 -5.76 -16.00 -49.57
CA ASP A 36 -5.01 -14.84 -50.06
C ASP A 36 -4.29 -15.18 -51.38
N HIS A 37 -3.67 -16.36 -51.49
CA HIS A 37 -3.01 -16.81 -52.71
C HIS A 37 -3.97 -16.96 -53.90
N LYS A 38 -5.18 -17.50 -53.69
CA LYS A 38 -6.22 -17.60 -54.73
C LYS A 38 -6.59 -16.23 -55.31
N ILE A 39 -6.54 -15.19 -54.49
CA ILE A 39 -6.92 -13.82 -54.87
C ILE A 39 -5.77 -13.13 -55.61
N LEU A 40 -4.53 -13.41 -55.24
CA LEU A 40 -3.35 -12.82 -55.83
C LEU A 40 -3.00 -13.42 -57.21
N LEU A 41 -3.27 -14.72 -57.43
CA LEU A 41 -3.02 -15.43 -58.69
C LEU A 41 -3.56 -14.72 -59.96
N PRO A 42 -4.83 -14.26 -60.03
CA PRO A 42 -5.39 -13.60 -61.21
C PRO A 42 -4.88 -12.17 -61.44
N LEU A 43 -4.17 -11.55 -60.50
CA LEU A 43 -3.62 -10.20 -60.67
C LEU A 43 -2.49 -10.22 -61.71
N ARG A 44 -2.57 -9.31 -62.69
CA ARG A 44 -1.61 -9.21 -63.80
C ARG A 44 -0.38 -8.40 -63.38
N GLY A 45 0.81 -8.99 -63.49
CA GLY A 45 2.09 -8.35 -63.20
C GLY A 45 2.55 -8.55 -61.75
N GLU A 46 3.86 -8.78 -61.57
CA GLU A 46 4.47 -9.03 -60.25
C GLU A 46 4.27 -7.85 -59.29
N HIS A 47 4.39 -6.62 -59.79
CA HIS A 47 4.14 -5.39 -59.01
C HIS A 47 2.71 -5.33 -58.43
N ASN A 48 1.69 -5.78 -59.16
CA ASN A 48 0.30 -5.78 -58.67
C ASN A 48 0.07 -6.87 -57.62
N ARG A 49 0.71 -8.04 -57.76
CA ARG A 49 0.63 -9.13 -56.78
C ARG A 49 1.33 -8.74 -55.49
N LEU A 50 2.55 -8.23 -55.59
CA LEU A 50 3.32 -7.75 -54.44
C LEU A 50 2.60 -6.57 -53.78
N GLY A 51 2.15 -5.59 -54.56
CA GLY A 51 1.43 -4.43 -54.07
C GLY A 51 0.12 -4.72 -53.34
N TYR A 52 -0.69 -5.66 -53.85
CA TYR A 52 -1.91 -6.11 -53.18
C TYR A 52 -1.57 -6.85 -51.88
N ALA A 53 -0.59 -7.76 -51.90
CA ALA A 53 -0.15 -8.48 -50.71
C ALA A 53 0.42 -7.54 -49.63
N THR A 54 1.19 -6.53 -50.03
CA THR A 54 1.68 -5.48 -49.14
C THR A 54 0.52 -4.72 -48.52
N GLN A 55 -0.45 -4.24 -49.30
CA GLN A 55 -1.62 -3.57 -48.72
C GLN A 55 -2.39 -4.44 -47.73
N LEU A 56 -2.63 -5.71 -48.06
CA LEU A 56 -3.38 -6.65 -47.24
C LEU A 56 -2.68 -6.98 -45.93
N THR A 57 -1.36 -7.10 -45.94
CA THR A 57 -0.57 -7.42 -44.74
C THR A 57 -0.27 -6.17 -43.92
N SER A 58 -0.07 -5.02 -44.56
CA SER A 58 0.04 -3.73 -43.90
C SER A 58 -1.25 -3.34 -43.16
N ILE A 59 -2.45 -3.58 -43.71
CA ILE A 59 -3.70 -3.31 -42.97
C ILE A 59 -3.88 -4.26 -41.77
N ARG A 60 -3.38 -5.50 -41.85
CA ARG A 60 -3.40 -6.45 -40.72
C ARG A 60 -2.46 -6.01 -39.59
N TYR A 61 -1.30 -5.46 -39.94
CA TYR A 61 -0.28 -5.04 -39.00
C TYR A 61 -0.50 -3.61 -38.47
N LEU A 62 -0.61 -2.63 -39.37
CA LEU A 62 -0.73 -1.20 -39.04
C LEU A 62 -2.17 -0.75 -38.79
N GLY A 63 -3.17 -1.47 -39.29
CA GLY A 63 -4.58 -1.03 -39.24
C GLY A 63 -4.98 0.04 -40.26
N THR A 64 -4.09 0.39 -41.18
CA THR A 64 -4.34 1.32 -42.29
C THR A 64 -3.59 0.86 -43.55
N PHE A 65 -4.00 1.38 -44.71
CA PHE A 65 -3.28 1.15 -45.95
C PHE A 65 -2.03 2.06 -46.03
N PRO A 66 -0.89 1.57 -46.56
CA PRO A 66 0.29 2.40 -46.76
C PRO A 66 0.00 3.56 -47.70
N ASP A 67 0.33 4.78 -47.25
CA ASP A 67 0.26 5.98 -48.08
C ASP A 67 1.48 6.16 -48.98
N ASP A 68 2.63 5.72 -48.47
CA ASP A 68 3.91 5.70 -49.16
C ASP A 68 4.48 4.28 -49.10
N PHE A 69 4.64 3.66 -50.28
CA PHE A 69 5.19 2.31 -50.39
C PHE A 69 6.71 2.27 -50.26
N SER A 70 7.39 3.41 -50.36
CA SER A 70 8.84 3.50 -50.10
C SER A 70 9.17 3.39 -48.61
N ALA A 71 8.21 3.72 -47.74
CA ALA A 71 8.32 3.58 -46.30
C ALA A 71 8.04 2.15 -45.79
N VAL A 72 7.77 1.17 -46.68
CA VAL A 72 7.57 -0.23 -46.30
C VAL A 72 8.94 -0.88 -46.08
N PRO A 73 9.20 -1.49 -44.91
CA PRO A 73 10.49 -2.12 -44.61
C PRO A 73 10.86 -3.22 -45.61
N GLN A 74 12.15 -3.33 -45.92
CA GLN A 74 12.64 -4.27 -46.93
C GLN A 74 12.37 -5.73 -46.53
N GLU A 75 12.39 -6.02 -45.22
CA GLU A 75 12.12 -7.32 -44.62
C GLU A 75 10.70 -7.80 -44.96
N VAL A 76 9.72 -6.90 -44.89
CA VAL A 76 8.33 -7.17 -45.29
C VAL A 76 8.26 -7.52 -46.77
N LEU A 77 8.90 -6.71 -47.62
CA LEU A 77 8.90 -6.94 -49.06
C LEU A 77 9.58 -8.26 -49.43
N GLN A 78 10.69 -8.61 -48.78
CA GLN A 78 11.38 -9.88 -48.98
C GLN A 78 10.53 -11.07 -48.51
N ALA A 79 9.88 -10.97 -47.35
CA ALA A 79 9.02 -12.03 -46.82
C ALA A 79 7.83 -12.32 -47.74
N LEU A 80 7.20 -11.28 -48.29
CA LEU A 80 6.09 -11.42 -49.24
C LEU A 80 6.57 -11.90 -50.61
N SER A 81 7.70 -11.40 -51.10
CA SER A 81 8.27 -11.83 -52.39
C SER A 81 8.62 -13.31 -52.38
N ARG A 82 9.16 -13.83 -51.27
CA ARG A 82 9.41 -15.27 -51.08
C ARG A 82 8.13 -16.09 -51.11
N GLN A 83 7.08 -15.64 -50.42
CA GLN A 83 5.77 -16.32 -50.42
C GLN A 83 5.12 -16.32 -51.82
N LEU A 84 5.33 -15.27 -52.62
CA LEU A 84 4.74 -15.11 -53.95
C LEU A 84 5.60 -15.62 -55.11
N GLY A 85 6.84 -16.03 -54.86
CA GLY A 85 7.80 -16.44 -55.89
C GLY A 85 8.30 -15.31 -56.78
N ILE A 86 8.33 -14.06 -56.27
CA ILE A 86 8.77 -12.87 -57.01
C ILE A 86 10.27 -12.67 -56.78
N THR A 87 11.04 -12.49 -57.87
CA THR A 87 12.51 -12.41 -57.80
C THR A 87 13.04 -11.00 -57.51
N ASP A 88 12.29 -9.96 -57.91
CA ASP A 88 12.67 -8.56 -57.71
C ASP A 88 11.63 -7.80 -56.86
N PRO A 89 11.92 -7.56 -55.56
CA PRO A 89 11.04 -6.80 -54.67
C PRO A 89 10.92 -5.31 -55.05
N THR A 90 11.84 -4.76 -55.86
CA THR A 90 11.82 -3.34 -56.24
C THR A 90 10.68 -2.99 -57.20
N CYS A 91 10.05 -4.00 -57.81
CA CYS A 91 8.86 -3.83 -58.64
C CYS A 91 7.68 -3.16 -57.90
N ILE A 92 7.69 -3.12 -56.56
CA ILE A 92 6.72 -2.37 -55.73
C ILE A 92 6.69 -0.87 -56.10
N GLN A 93 7.78 -0.28 -56.58
CA GLN A 93 7.83 1.13 -56.98
C GLN A 93 6.89 1.40 -58.16
N ALA A 94 6.84 0.50 -59.14
CA ALA A 94 5.90 0.60 -60.26
C ALA A 94 4.44 0.47 -59.81
N TYR A 95 4.17 -0.25 -58.71
CA TYR A 95 2.83 -0.33 -58.12
C TYR A 95 2.39 0.99 -57.50
N ALA A 96 3.31 1.69 -56.82
CA ALA A 96 3.05 2.94 -56.13
C ALA A 96 2.52 4.05 -57.07
N GLU A 97 2.93 4.03 -58.34
CA GLU A 97 2.53 5.00 -59.38
C GLU A 97 1.20 4.67 -60.07
N THR A 98 0.61 3.49 -59.82
CA THR A 98 -0.59 3.04 -60.53
C THR A 98 -1.89 3.42 -59.82
N ARG A 99 -2.94 3.68 -60.62
CA ARG A 99 -4.32 3.85 -60.11
C ARG A 99 -4.91 2.55 -59.53
N GLN A 100 -4.28 1.39 -59.76
CA GLN A 100 -4.74 0.10 -59.23
C GLN A 100 -4.66 0.04 -57.69
N ARG A 101 -3.75 0.82 -57.08
CA ARG A 101 -3.60 0.93 -55.63
C ARG A 101 -4.94 1.19 -54.91
N GLN A 102 -5.72 2.15 -55.40
CA GLN A 102 -7.00 2.54 -54.78
C GLN A 102 -8.08 1.48 -54.97
N ARG A 103 -8.08 0.82 -56.15
CA ARG A 103 -9.02 -0.27 -56.46
C ARG A 103 -8.75 -1.48 -55.57
N HIS A 104 -7.49 -1.87 -55.42
CA HIS A 104 -7.09 -2.98 -54.54
C HIS A 104 -7.44 -2.68 -53.08
N ALA A 105 -7.22 -1.45 -52.60
CA ALA A 105 -7.61 -1.07 -51.23
C ALA A 105 -9.13 -1.24 -51.00
N ALA A 106 -9.95 -0.81 -51.97
CA ALA A 106 -11.41 -0.97 -51.90
C ALA A 106 -11.83 -2.45 -51.94
N GLU A 107 -11.20 -3.26 -52.80
CA GLU A 107 -11.46 -4.70 -52.89
C GLU A 107 -11.06 -5.44 -51.60
N ILE A 108 -9.89 -5.12 -51.04
CA ILE A 108 -9.44 -5.65 -49.75
C ILE A 108 -10.43 -5.28 -48.65
N GLN A 109 -10.90 -4.02 -48.64
CA GLN A 109 -11.83 -3.55 -47.65
C GLN A 109 -13.15 -4.33 -47.68
N GLU A 110 -13.76 -4.46 -48.86
CA GLU A 110 -15.03 -5.16 -49.06
C GLU A 110 -14.91 -6.65 -48.72
N ARG A 111 -13.87 -7.31 -49.24
CA ARG A 111 -13.72 -8.77 -49.14
C ARG A 111 -13.35 -9.24 -47.75
N TYR A 112 -12.47 -8.52 -47.04
CA TYR A 112 -12.00 -8.93 -45.71
C TYR A 112 -12.82 -8.32 -44.57
N GLY A 113 -13.85 -7.54 -44.90
CA GLY A 113 -14.84 -6.99 -43.96
C GLY A 113 -14.32 -5.79 -43.16
N TYR A 114 -13.42 -5.00 -43.73
CA TYR A 114 -12.92 -3.79 -43.07
C TYR A 114 -13.91 -2.63 -43.20
N ARG A 115 -14.05 -1.86 -42.13
CA ARG A 115 -14.97 -0.72 -42.05
C ARG A 115 -14.20 0.58 -41.88
N VAL A 116 -14.77 1.69 -42.35
CA VAL A 116 -14.20 3.03 -42.12
C VAL A 116 -14.69 3.61 -40.80
N PHE A 117 -13.83 4.37 -40.14
CA PHE A 117 -14.18 5.07 -38.90
C PHE A 117 -15.36 6.05 -39.06
N ALA A 118 -15.56 6.60 -40.26
CA ALA A 118 -16.65 7.51 -40.57
C ALA A 118 -18.06 6.85 -40.52
N ASP A 119 -18.14 5.52 -40.44
CA ASP A 119 -19.41 4.81 -40.27
C ASP A 119 -20.04 5.14 -38.90
N SER A 120 -21.27 5.67 -38.93
CA SER A 120 -22.01 6.11 -37.74
C SER A 120 -22.14 5.03 -36.66
N SER A 121 -22.27 3.77 -37.05
CA SER A 121 -22.43 2.65 -36.12
C SER A 121 -21.13 2.29 -35.40
N VAL A 122 -19.98 2.51 -36.04
CA VAL A 122 -18.66 2.31 -35.44
C VAL A 122 -18.40 3.39 -34.40
N GLY A 123 -18.59 4.65 -34.78
CA GLY A 123 -18.45 5.79 -33.86
C GLY A 123 -19.35 5.66 -32.64
N PHE A 124 -20.61 5.21 -32.81
CA PHE A 124 -21.52 4.97 -31.69
C PHE A 124 -21.06 3.84 -30.76
N ARG A 125 -20.62 2.69 -31.29
CA ARG A 125 -20.17 1.55 -30.47
C ARG A 125 -18.89 1.87 -29.72
N LEU A 126 -17.90 2.47 -30.39
CA LEU A 126 -16.66 2.90 -29.77
C LEU A 126 -16.94 3.96 -28.69
N ALA A 127 -17.79 4.95 -29.01
CA ALA A 127 -18.19 5.96 -28.02
C ALA A 127 -18.84 5.31 -26.81
N ARG A 128 -19.81 4.40 -26.98
CA ARG A 128 -20.49 3.73 -25.86
C ARG A 128 -19.52 2.95 -24.97
N TRP A 129 -18.58 2.22 -25.58
CA TRP A 129 -17.58 1.45 -24.85
C TRP A 129 -16.59 2.34 -24.08
N LEU A 130 -15.98 3.32 -24.76
CA LEU A 130 -15.07 4.28 -24.12
C LEU A 130 -15.78 5.12 -23.06
N TYR A 131 -17.06 5.45 -23.27
CA TYR A 131 -17.86 6.20 -22.31
C TYR A 131 -18.02 5.44 -21.00
N ALA A 132 -18.31 4.14 -21.07
CA ALA A 132 -18.42 3.30 -19.87
C ALA A 132 -17.09 3.28 -19.10
N LEU A 133 -15.97 3.09 -19.80
CA LEU A 133 -14.62 3.13 -19.21
C LEU A 133 -14.33 4.49 -18.56
N CYS A 134 -14.61 5.59 -19.25
CA CYS A 134 -14.40 6.94 -18.72
C CYS A 134 -15.31 7.28 -17.54
N TRP A 135 -16.52 6.71 -17.50
CA TRP A 135 -17.47 6.94 -16.41
C TRP A 135 -17.00 6.24 -15.14
N THR A 136 -16.58 4.99 -15.24
CA THR A 136 -16.16 4.16 -14.10
C THR A 136 -14.71 4.39 -13.67
N GLY A 137 -13.85 4.85 -14.58
CA GLY A 137 -12.41 5.02 -14.36
C GLY A 137 -11.91 6.46 -14.40
N THR A 138 -10.60 6.59 -14.19
CA THR A 138 -9.83 7.83 -14.34
C THR A 138 -8.67 7.62 -15.32
N ASP A 139 -8.92 6.84 -16.38
CA ASP A 139 -7.93 6.52 -17.40
C ASP A 139 -7.41 7.79 -18.10
N ARG A 140 -6.10 7.81 -18.39
CA ARG A 140 -5.44 8.86 -19.15
C ARG A 140 -5.95 8.88 -20.60
N PRO A 141 -5.93 10.04 -21.28
CA PRO A 141 -6.35 10.11 -22.68
C PRO A 141 -5.46 9.25 -23.60
N GLY A 142 -4.16 9.10 -23.28
CA GLY A 142 -3.26 8.18 -23.99
C GLY A 142 -3.64 6.71 -23.83
N GLU A 143 -3.99 6.27 -22.63
CA GLU A 143 -4.48 4.90 -22.39
C GLU A 143 -5.80 4.64 -23.12
N LEU A 144 -6.72 5.61 -23.08
CA LEU A 144 -7.95 5.53 -23.85
C LEU A 144 -7.69 5.51 -25.36
N PHE A 145 -6.62 6.17 -25.82
CA PHE A 145 -6.17 6.14 -27.20
C PHE A 145 -5.64 4.76 -27.58
N ASN A 146 -4.74 4.18 -26.79
CA ASN A 146 -4.23 2.82 -27.02
C ASN A 146 -5.37 1.79 -27.01
N ARG A 147 -6.26 1.87 -26.01
CA ARG A 147 -7.45 1.02 -25.93
C ARG A 147 -8.39 1.21 -27.13
N ALA A 148 -8.59 2.44 -27.59
CA ALA A 148 -9.38 2.72 -28.79
C ALA A 148 -8.71 2.14 -30.05
N THR A 149 -7.40 2.29 -30.21
CA THR A 149 -6.63 1.71 -31.31
C THR A 149 -6.78 0.18 -31.33
N THR A 150 -6.53 -0.49 -30.20
CA THR A 150 -6.71 -1.94 -30.08
C THR A 150 -8.15 -2.36 -30.39
N TRP A 151 -9.15 -1.60 -29.91
CA TRP A 151 -10.55 -1.87 -30.21
C TRP A 151 -10.84 -1.76 -31.71
N LEU A 152 -10.33 -0.72 -32.38
CA LEU A 152 -10.51 -0.50 -33.82
C LEU A 152 -9.90 -1.64 -34.63
N LEU A 153 -8.66 -2.03 -34.31
CA LEU A 153 -7.97 -3.15 -34.96
C LEU A 153 -8.75 -4.47 -34.78
N THR A 154 -9.16 -4.77 -33.54
CA THR A 154 -9.91 -6.00 -33.20
C THR A 154 -11.23 -6.09 -33.95
N HIS A 155 -11.90 -4.96 -34.19
CA HIS A 155 -13.18 -4.89 -34.89
C HIS A 155 -13.04 -4.63 -36.40
N LYS A 156 -11.83 -4.77 -36.96
CA LYS A 156 -11.52 -4.53 -38.37
C LYS A 156 -11.96 -3.15 -38.86
N VAL A 157 -11.74 -2.12 -38.05
CA VAL A 157 -11.97 -0.73 -38.43
C VAL A 157 -10.65 -0.09 -38.84
N LEU A 158 -10.61 0.51 -40.02
CA LEU A 158 -9.49 1.31 -40.49
C LEU A 158 -9.19 2.45 -39.51
N LEU A 159 -7.94 2.57 -39.10
CA LEU A 159 -7.51 3.62 -38.19
C LEU A 159 -7.76 5.00 -38.85
N PRO A 160 -8.48 5.92 -38.19
CA PRO A 160 -8.62 7.28 -38.67
C PRO A 160 -7.30 8.04 -38.47
N GLY A 161 -7.11 9.20 -39.09
CA GLY A 161 -5.92 10.02 -38.81
C GLY A 161 -5.75 10.32 -37.31
N VAL A 162 -4.51 10.35 -36.81
CA VAL A 162 -4.19 10.48 -35.38
C VAL A 162 -4.93 11.64 -34.69
N THR A 163 -5.02 12.79 -35.37
CA THR A 163 -5.70 13.99 -34.85
C THR A 163 -7.22 13.83 -34.75
N VAL A 164 -7.82 12.96 -35.57
CA VAL A 164 -9.25 12.64 -35.54
C VAL A 164 -9.54 11.81 -34.28
N LEU A 165 -8.71 10.80 -34.00
CA LEU A 165 -8.88 9.95 -32.82
C LEU A 165 -8.56 10.70 -31.51
N GLU A 166 -7.50 11.52 -31.48
CA GLU A 166 -7.20 12.42 -30.34
C GLU A 166 -8.40 13.34 -30.03
N ARG A 167 -8.98 13.97 -31.07
CA ARG A 167 -10.14 14.85 -30.91
C ARG A 167 -11.37 14.08 -30.43
N PHE A 168 -11.63 12.89 -30.98
CA PHE A 168 -12.77 12.06 -30.60
C PHE A 168 -12.72 11.69 -29.11
N ILE A 169 -11.57 11.24 -28.62
CA ILE A 169 -11.36 10.86 -27.22
C ILE A 169 -11.51 12.08 -26.31
N ALA A 170 -10.90 13.21 -26.67
CA ALA A 170 -10.99 14.42 -25.86
C ALA A 170 -12.42 14.97 -25.77
N GLN A 171 -13.19 14.93 -26.87
CA GLN A 171 -14.61 15.31 -26.87
C GLN A 171 -15.44 14.38 -26.00
N LEU A 172 -15.22 13.07 -26.10
CA LEU A 172 -15.90 12.07 -25.29
C LEU A 172 -15.64 12.28 -23.78
N ARG A 173 -14.37 12.48 -23.39
CA ARG A 173 -13.99 12.75 -21.99
C ARG A 173 -14.62 14.03 -21.48
N SER A 174 -14.55 15.11 -22.27
CA SER A 174 -15.19 16.40 -21.92
C SER A 174 -16.70 16.22 -21.67
N ARG A 175 -17.37 15.40 -22.49
CA ARG A 175 -18.80 15.08 -22.32
C ARG A 175 -19.09 14.27 -21.06
N VAL A 176 -18.22 13.32 -20.72
CA VAL A 176 -18.32 12.51 -19.48
C VAL A 176 -18.15 13.41 -18.25
N GLU A 177 -17.15 14.29 -18.26
CA GLU A 177 -16.89 15.26 -17.19
C GLU A 177 -18.02 16.26 -17.01
N GLU A 178 -18.52 16.83 -18.10
CA GLU A 178 -19.62 17.78 -18.05
C GLU A 178 -20.89 17.12 -17.50
N ARG A 179 -21.19 15.87 -17.91
CA ARG A 179 -22.29 15.10 -17.30
C ARG A 179 -22.07 14.92 -15.81
N LEU A 180 -20.87 14.53 -15.37
CA LEU A 180 -20.54 14.36 -13.96
C LEU A 180 -20.81 15.66 -13.18
N TRP A 181 -20.30 16.79 -13.68
CA TRP A 181 -20.45 18.08 -13.01
C TRP A 181 -21.90 18.53 -12.93
N LEU A 182 -22.66 18.37 -14.01
CA LEU A 182 -24.08 18.71 -14.04
C LEU A 182 -24.90 17.78 -13.14
N THR A 183 -24.58 16.49 -13.08
CA THR A 183 -25.29 15.53 -12.22
C THR A 183 -25.09 15.88 -10.75
N LEU A 184 -23.85 16.16 -10.33
CA LEU A 184 -23.53 16.62 -8.97
C LEU A 184 -24.12 18.00 -8.65
N GLY A 185 -24.10 18.94 -9.60
CA GLY A 185 -24.68 20.26 -9.40
C GLY A 185 -26.21 20.26 -9.33
N ARG A 186 -26.88 19.25 -9.92
CA ARG A 186 -28.34 19.07 -9.88
C ARG A 186 -28.82 18.34 -8.63
N SER A 187 -27.96 17.62 -7.93
CA SER A 187 -28.33 16.91 -6.70
C SER A 187 -28.43 17.81 -5.47
N VAL A 188 -28.27 19.13 -5.62
CA VAL A 188 -28.28 20.10 -4.53
C VAL A 188 -29.30 21.21 -4.76
N SER A 189 -29.98 21.61 -3.69
CA SER A 189 -30.92 22.73 -3.67
C SER A 189 -30.21 24.09 -3.80
N GLU A 190 -30.97 25.14 -4.13
CA GLU A 190 -30.39 26.48 -4.27
C GLU A 190 -29.81 27.02 -2.95
N ALA A 191 -30.46 26.72 -1.82
CA ALA A 191 -29.93 27.06 -0.49
C ALA A 191 -28.57 26.37 -0.22
N GLN A 192 -28.45 25.09 -0.56
CA GLN A 192 -27.19 24.35 -0.43
C GLN A 192 -26.11 24.87 -1.38
N ARG A 193 -26.48 25.27 -2.60
CA ARG A 193 -25.53 25.89 -3.54
C ARG A 193 -24.95 27.18 -2.98
N GLN A 194 -25.77 28.01 -2.35
CA GLN A 194 -25.27 29.23 -1.69
C GLN A 194 -24.34 28.87 -0.53
N GLN A 195 -24.77 27.96 0.36
CA GLN A 195 -23.97 27.53 1.50
C GLN A 195 -22.59 26.96 1.08
N LEU A 196 -22.54 26.18 -0.01
CA LEU A 196 -21.30 25.64 -0.57
C LEU A 196 -20.40 26.74 -1.14
N GLN A 197 -20.96 27.76 -1.80
CA GLN A 197 -20.20 28.90 -2.30
C GLN A 197 -19.65 29.77 -1.18
N ASP A 198 -20.41 29.96 -0.11
CA ASP A 198 -19.99 30.71 1.08
C ASP A 198 -18.78 30.06 1.77
N LEU A 199 -18.54 28.76 1.56
CA LEU A 199 -17.33 28.10 2.06
C LEU A 199 -16.04 28.71 1.51
N LEU A 200 -16.09 29.32 0.32
CA LEU A 200 -14.96 29.94 -0.35
C LEU A 200 -14.72 31.39 0.09
N LEU A 201 -15.61 31.97 0.89
CA LEU A 201 -15.46 33.33 1.39
C LEU A 201 -14.54 33.36 2.61
N VAL A 202 -13.71 34.40 2.69
CA VAL A 202 -12.89 34.70 3.86
C VAL A 202 -13.63 35.81 4.61
N ALA A 203 -14.14 35.49 5.81
CA ALA A 203 -14.83 36.47 6.64
C ALA A 203 -13.88 37.58 7.11
N GLU A 204 -14.42 38.77 7.34
CA GLU A 204 -13.65 39.93 7.80
C GLU A 204 -12.95 39.63 9.14
N GLY A 205 -11.65 39.92 9.22
CA GLY A 205 -10.81 39.57 10.38
C GLY A 205 -10.22 38.15 10.39
N ASN A 206 -10.67 37.24 9.52
CA ASN A 206 -10.10 35.90 9.38
C ASN A 206 -9.03 35.84 8.29
N ARG A 207 -8.03 34.97 8.47
CA ARG A 207 -6.96 34.71 7.48
C ARG A 207 -7.24 33.50 6.58
N SER A 208 -8.31 32.74 6.87
CA SER A 208 -8.65 31.50 6.18
C SER A 208 -10.16 31.40 5.97
N SER A 209 -10.56 30.73 4.90
CA SER A 209 -11.97 30.50 4.55
C SER A 209 -12.63 29.45 5.44
N ARG A 210 -13.97 29.33 5.41
CA ARG A 210 -14.66 28.23 6.09
C ARG A 210 -14.29 26.87 5.50
N LEU A 211 -14.02 26.78 4.20
CA LEU A 211 -13.46 25.58 3.56
C LEU A 211 -12.13 25.17 4.20
N ASP A 212 -11.21 26.12 4.41
CA ASP A 212 -9.90 25.86 5.02
C ASP A 212 -10.01 25.35 6.46
N GLN A 213 -10.96 25.89 7.21
CA GLN A 213 -11.25 25.45 8.58
C GLN A 213 -11.83 24.02 8.58
N LEU A 214 -12.79 23.75 7.69
CA LEU A 214 -13.45 22.45 7.58
C LEU A 214 -12.53 21.33 7.07
N ARG A 215 -11.56 21.62 6.20
CA ARG A 215 -10.57 20.61 5.79
C ARG A 215 -9.47 20.34 6.83
N SER A 216 -9.32 21.22 7.83
CA SER A 216 -8.29 21.08 8.87
C SER A 216 -8.75 20.13 9.98
N GLY A 217 -8.17 18.92 10.00
CA GLY A 217 -8.42 17.93 11.05
C GLY A 217 -7.77 18.26 12.42
N PRO A 218 -8.03 17.46 13.45
CA PRO A 218 -7.43 17.61 14.76
C PRO A 218 -5.93 17.27 14.75
N VAL A 219 -5.12 18.05 15.46
CA VAL A 219 -3.66 17.82 15.62
C VAL A 219 -3.26 17.45 17.06
N MET A 220 -4.25 17.40 17.96
CA MET A 220 -4.09 17.17 19.40
C MET A 220 -4.96 16.01 19.85
N VAL A 221 -4.42 15.18 20.75
CA VAL A 221 -5.18 14.16 21.47
C VAL A 221 -5.59 14.74 22.83
N SER A 222 -6.83 15.24 22.94
CA SER A 222 -7.40 15.76 24.20
C SER A 222 -8.93 15.77 24.15
N GLY A 223 -9.62 15.71 25.29
CA GLY A 223 -11.08 15.84 25.35
C GLY A 223 -11.62 17.09 24.62
N PRO A 224 -11.07 18.30 24.84
CA PRO A 224 -11.46 19.49 24.08
C PRO A 224 -11.20 19.39 22.57
N ALA A 225 -10.16 18.67 22.14
CA ALA A 225 -9.90 18.45 20.72
C ALA A 225 -10.94 17.49 20.10
N LEU A 226 -11.35 16.45 20.83
CA LEU A 226 -12.44 15.55 20.42
C LEU A 226 -13.76 16.33 20.26
N ILE A 227 -14.12 17.18 21.22
CA ILE A 227 -15.33 18.01 21.13
C ILE A 227 -15.29 18.92 19.90
N ARG A 228 -14.13 19.54 19.60
CA ARG A 228 -13.97 20.33 18.38
C ARG A 228 -14.10 19.49 17.11
N ALA A 229 -13.56 18.27 17.09
CA ALA A 229 -13.72 17.36 15.95
C ALA A 229 -15.18 16.94 15.75
N LEU A 230 -15.92 16.68 16.83
CA LEU A 230 -17.36 16.37 16.77
C LEU A 230 -18.19 17.56 16.28
N ARG A 231 -17.90 18.78 16.75
CA ARG A 231 -18.57 20.00 16.24
C ARG A 231 -18.27 20.25 14.76
N ARG A 232 -17.03 20.01 14.33
CA ARG A 232 -16.67 20.06 12.90
C ARG A 232 -17.48 19.05 12.10
N LEU A 233 -17.68 17.83 12.61
CA LEU A 233 -18.54 16.84 11.96
C LEU A 233 -19.99 17.35 11.85
N ASP A 234 -20.53 17.99 12.88
CA ASP A 234 -21.86 18.61 12.79
C ASP A 234 -21.92 19.76 11.77
N ASP A 235 -20.89 20.60 11.71
CA ASP A 235 -20.80 21.68 10.73
C ASP A 235 -20.84 21.12 9.29
N VAL A 236 -20.18 19.98 9.05
CA VAL A 236 -20.19 19.28 7.75
C VAL A 236 -21.56 18.69 7.46
N ARG A 237 -22.18 18.00 8.44
CA ARG A 237 -23.54 17.47 8.31
C ARG A 237 -24.58 18.56 8.09
N GLY A 238 -24.36 19.75 8.67
CA GLY A 238 -25.18 20.93 8.45
C GLY A 238 -25.17 21.46 7.02
N ILE A 239 -24.23 21.00 6.16
CA ILE A 239 -24.27 21.24 4.71
C ILE A 239 -25.35 20.36 4.04
N GLY A 240 -25.61 19.17 4.60
CA GLY A 240 -26.76 18.33 4.26
C GLY A 240 -26.74 17.75 2.84
N ILE A 241 -25.55 17.53 2.26
CA ILE A 241 -25.43 17.04 0.88
C ILE A 241 -25.63 15.52 0.86
N ALA A 242 -26.65 15.06 0.14
CA ALA A 242 -26.88 13.64 -0.14
C ALA A 242 -27.03 13.42 -1.65
N LEU A 243 -26.46 12.33 -2.15
CA LEU A 243 -26.65 11.93 -3.55
C LEU A 243 -27.86 11.00 -3.68
N PRO A 244 -28.77 11.24 -4.63
CA PRO A 244 -29.84 10.30 -4.92
C PRO A 244 -29.26 9.01 -5.51
N ALA A 245 -29.77 7.84 -5.10
CA ALA A 245 -29.30 6.54 -5.58
C ALA A 245 -29.33 6.41 -7.12
N ALA A 246 -30.29 7.08 -7.77
CA ALA A 246 -30.43 7.13 -9.23
C ALA A 246 -29.29 7.87 -9.96
N ALA A 247 -28.42 8.59 -9.26
CA ALA A 247 -27.31 9.31 -9.88
C ALA A 247 -26.21 8.38 -10.44
N HIS A 248 -26.09 7.15 -9.91
CA HIS A 248 -25.11 6.13 -10.34
C HIS A 248 -23.71 6.69 -10.65
N ILE A 249 -23.22 7.59 -9.79
CA ILE A 249 -21.90 8.21 -9.94
C ILE A 249 -20.86 7.32 -9.27
N PRO A 250 -19.80 6.91 -9.98
CA PRO A 250 -18.74 6.09 -9.40
C PRO A 250 -17.99 6.83 -8.27
N PRO A 251 -17.73 6.18 -7.13
CA PRO A 251 -17.04 6.81 -5.99
C PRO A 251 -15.67 7.39 -6.33
N SER A 252 -14.93 6.75 -7.25
CA SER A 252 -13.62 7.20 -7.73
C SER A 252 -13.67 8.62 -8.31
N ARG A 253 -14.74 8.96 -9.05
CA ARG A 253 -14.93 10.28 -9.66
C ARG A 253 -15.23 11.36 -8.62
N ILE A 254 -15.99 11.01 -7.57
CA ILE A 254 -16.27 11.89 -6.44
C ILE A 254 -14.96 12.14 -5.66
N ALA A 255 -14.23 11.07 -5.35
CA ALA A 255 -12.96 11.15 -4.64
C ALA A 255 -11.94 12.03 -5.37
N ALA A 256 -11.84 11.93 -6.71
CA ALA A 256 -10.95 12.78 -7.50
C ALA A 256 -11.28 14.29 -7.38
N LEU A 257 -12.56 14.64 -7.46
CA LEU A 257 -13.00 16.04 -7.29
C LEU A 257 -12.81 16.54 -5.85
N ALA A 258 -13.09 15.71 -4.85
CA ALA A 258 -12.88 16.03 -3.44
C ALA A 258 -11.40 16.23 -3.11
N ARG A 259 -10.51 15.39 -3.67
CA ARG A 259 -9.05 15.50 -3.51
C ARG A 259 -8.55 16.86 -4.01
N PHE A 260 -9.01 17.31 -5.18
CA PHE A 260 -8.68 18.65 -5.67
C PHE A 260 -9.12 19.76 -4.69
N ALA A 261 -10.33 19.67 -4.13
CA ALA A 261 -10.81 20.65 -3.15
C ALA A 261 -9.97 20.65 -1.85
N ASN A 262 -9.49 19.48 -1.43
CA ASN A 262 -8.67 19.34 -0.23
C ASN A 262 -7.28 19.98 -0.38
N THR A 263 -6.68 19.98 -1.57
CA THR A 263 -5.32 20.48 -1.79
C THR A 263 -5.27 21.89 -2.37
N ALA A 264 -6.23 22.26 -3.23
CA ALA A 264 -6.20 23.53 -3.93
C ALA A 264 -6.37 24.73 -2.98
N LYS A 265 -5.79 25.88 -3.37
CA LYS A 265 -6.13 27.16 -2.75
C LYS A 265 -7.57 27.54 -3.13
N VAL A 266 -8.26 28.19 -2.22
CA VAL A 266 -9.61 28.75 -2.43
C VAL A 266 -9.68 29.61 -3.70
N THR A 267 -8.63 30.39 -3.98
CA THR A 267 -8.54 31.21 -5.20
C THR A 267 -8.51 30.40 -6.49
N ALA A 268 -7.92 29.20 -6.48
CA ALA A 268 -7.92 28.28 -7.63
C ALA A 268 -9.30 27.66 -7.85
N ILE A 269 -9.98 27.28 -6.76
CA ILE A 269 -11.36 26.77 -6.81
C ILE A 269 -12.31 27.86 -7.35
N ASN A 270 -12.14 29.10 -6.93
CA ASN A 270 -12.95 30.24 -7.40
C ASN A 270 -12.83 30.50 -8.92
N ARG A 271 -11.67 30.18 -9.52
CA ARG A 271 -11.41 30.34 -10.96
C ARG A 271 -11.99 29.23 -11.83
N LEU A 272 -12.55 28.16 -11.24
CA LEU A 272 -13.16 27.08 -12.00
C LEU A 272 -14.48 27.52 -12.67
N PRO A 273 -14.87 26.90 -13.81
CA PRO A 273 -16.20 27.06 -14.38
C PRO A 273 -17.30 26.73 -13.35
N ALA A 274 -18.43 27.44 -13.38
CA ALA A 274 -19.47 27.36 -12.35
C ALA A 274 -19.97 25.93 -12.07
N SER A 275 -20.25 25.15 -13.13
CA SER A 275 -20.70 23.75 -13.02
C SER A 275 -19.66 22.87 -12.33
N ARG A 276 -18.40 23.00 -12.74
CA ARG A 276 -17.27 22.27 -12.16
C ARG A 276 -17.00 22.69 -10.72
N ARG A 277 -17.00 24.00 -10.43
CA ARG A 277 -16.80 24.55 -9.08
C ARG A 277 -17.84 23.97 -8.13
N MET A 278 -19.11 23.98 -8.52
CA MET A 278 -20.18 23.39 -7.73
C MET A 278 -19.96 21.89 -7.52
N ALA A 279 -19.67 21.13 -8.58
CA ALA A 279 -19.41 19.70 -8.49
C ALA A 279 -18.23 19.37 -7.56
N THR A 280 -17.15 20.16 -7.61
CA THR A 280 -16.00 20.05 -6.70
C THR A 280 -16.40 20.28 -5.25
N LEU A 281 -17.22 21.29 -4.96
CA LEU A 281 -17.69 21.59 -3.60
C LEU A 281 -18.66 20.52 -3.07
N VAL A 282 -19.54 20.00 -3.93
CA VAL A 282 -20.43 18.87 -3.61
C VAL A 282 -19.63 17.62 -3.28
N ALA A 283 -18.65 17.27 -4.13
CA ALA A 283 -17.77 16.14 -3.90
C ALA A 283 -16.95 16.29 -2.61
N PHE A 284 -16.42 17.49 -2.35
CA PHE A 284 -15.74 17.82 -1.10
C PHE A 284 -16.63 17.56 0.11
N ALA A 285 -17.85 18.09 0.13
CA ALA A 285 -18.77 17.91 1.26
C ALA A 285 -19.12 16.43 1.51
N LEU A 286 -19.35 15.65 0.45
CA LEU A 286 -19.63 14.21 0.54
C LEU A 286 -18.47 13.42 1.14
N CYS A 287 -17.24 13.67 0.71
CA CYS A 287 -16.07 12.96 1.22
C CYS A 287 -15.65 13.45 2.61
N LEU A 288 -15.90 14.72 2.91
CA LEU A 288 -15.46 15.34 4.15
C LEU A 288 -16.19 14.80 5.38
N GLU A 289 -17.46 14.38 5.25
CA GLU A 289 -18.18 13.77 6.38
C GLU A 289 -17.46 12.52 6.88
N ALA A 290 -17.13 11.59 5.97
CA ALA A 290 -16.38 10.39 6.27
C ALA A 290 -14.99 10.68 6.87
N THR A 291 -14.29 11.71 6.36
CA THR A 291 -13.01 12.16 6.93
C THR A 291 -13.18 12.75 8.33
N ALA A 292 -14.22 13.54 8.57
CA ALA A 292 -14.50 14.15 9.88
C ALA A 292 -14.89 13.10 10.93
N HIS A 293 -15.64 12.06 10.54
CA HIS A 293 -15.88 10.88 11.38
C HIS A 293 -14.58 10.19 11.77
N ASP A 294 -13.76 9.88 10.77
CA ASP A 294 -12.48 9.21 10.98
C ASP A 294 -11.57 10.01 11.92
N ASP A 295 -11.46 11.32 11.71
CA ASP A 295 -10.66 12.23 12.54
C ASP A 295 -11.14 12.24 14.01
N ALA A 296 -12.46 12.28 14.24
CA ALA A 296 -13.02 12.26 15.59
C ALA A 296 -12.75 10.91 16.28
N LEU A 297 -12.91 9.80 15.55
CA LEU A 297 -12.70 8.45 16.07
C LEU A 297 -11.22 8.13 16.31
N GLU A 298 -10.32 8.66 15.48
CA GLU A 298 -8.88 8.60 15.73
C GLU A 298 -8.50 9.27 17.05
N VAL A 299 -9.01 10.49 17.28
CA VAL A 299 -8.77 11.21 18.54
C VAL A 299 -9.37 10.44 19.72
N LEU A 300 -10.58 9.88 19.56
CA LEU A 300 -11.22 9.05 20.59
C LEU A 300 -10.37 7.82 20.92
N GLU A 301 -9.94 7.06 19.92
CA GLU A 301 -9.16 5.84 20.12
C GLU A 301 -7.82 6.15 20.82
N ALA A 302 -7.14 7.22 20.39
CA ALA A 302 -5.92 7.67 21.04
C ALA A 302 -6.17 8.14 22.49
N LEU A 303 -7.26 8.85 22.74
CA LEU A 303 -7.65 9.29 24.09
C LEU A 303 -7.94 8.12 25.02
N LEU A 304 -8.73 7.14 24.56
CA LEU A 304 -9.05 5.96 25.35
C LEU A 304 -7.78 5.14 25.62
N ARG A 305 -6.91 4.97 24.64
CA ARG A 305 -5.62 4.31 24.83
C ARG A 305 -4.79 4.99 25.92
N ASP A 306 -4.64 6.31 25.85
CA ASP A 306 -3.85 7.07 26.82
C ASP A 306 -4.50 7.05 28.21
N LEU A 307 -5.83 7.14 28.28
CA LEU A 307 -6.58 7.07 29.53
C LEU A 307 -6.35 5.76 30.28
N PHE A 308 -6.55 4.62 29.61
CA PHE A 308 -6.38 3.31 30.22
C PHE A 308 -4.90 2.99 30.51
N SER A 309 -3.97 3.32 29.59
CA SER A 309 -2.54 3.09 29.83
C SER A 309 -2.00 3.92 31.00
N ASN A 310 -2.47 5.16 31.17
CA ASN A 310 -2.08 5.99 32.30
C ASN A 310 -2.67 5.48 33.62
N ALA A 311 -3.90 4.93 33.61
CA ALA A 311 -4.49 4.30 34.78
C ALA A 311 -3.69 3.07 35.21
N GLU A 312 -3.35 2.18 34.27
CA GLU A 312 -2.50 1.02 34.52
C GLU A 312 -1.12 1.42 35.08
N LYS A 313 -0.47 2.44 34.50
CA LYS A 313 0.83 2.92 35.00
C LYS A 313 0.73 3.55 36.39
N ALA A 314 -0.30 4.35 36.64
CA ALA A 314 -0.53 4.96 37.94
C ALA A 314 -0.77 3.89 39.00
N ASP A 315 -1.53 2.86 38.64
CA ASP A 315 -1.83 1.74 39.51
C ASP A 315 -0.60 0.88 39.80
N LYS A 316 0.16 0.48 38.78
CA LYS A 316 1.46 -0.20 38.94
C LYS A 316 2.40 0.59 39.87
N LYS A 317 2.44 1.92 39.72
CA LYS A 317 3.25 2.79 40.60
C LYS A 317 2.73 2.82 42.03
N ALA A 318 1.41 2.85 42.24
CA ALA A 318 0.81 2.76 43.56
C ALA A 318 1.12 1.39 44.20
N ARG A 319 1.00 0.31 43.44
CA ARG A 319 1.31 -1.06 43.87
C ARG A 319 2.77 -1.21 44.30
N MET A 320 3.71 -0.67 43.52
CA MET A 320 5.14 -0.70 43.88
C MET A 320 5.43 0.06 45.18
N ARG A 321 4.67 1.10 45.52
CA ARG A 321 4.82 1.86 46.77
C ARG A 321 4.32 1.06 47.98
N SER A 322 3.18 0.38 47.83
CA SER A 322 2.55 -0.39 48.92
C SER A 322 3.10 -1.81 49.07
N LEU A 323 3.98 -2.26 48.16
CA LEU A 323 4.48 -3.64 48.14
C LEU A 323 5.27 -3.97 49.43
N LYS A 324 6.07 -3.03 49.92
CA LYS A 324 6.83 -3.19 51.16
C LYS A 324 5.93 -3.32 52.39
N ASP A 325 4.83 -2.59 52.42
CA ASP A 325 3.87 -2.65 53.52
C ASP A 325 3.09 -3.97 53.48
N LEU A 326 2.73 -4.43 52.27
CA LEU A 326 2.14 -5.77 52.10
C LEU A 326 3.10 -6.89 52.50
N ASP A 327 4.36 -6.85 52.07
CA ASP A 327 5.37 -7.87 52.43
C ASP A 327 5.57 -7.94 53.95
N ARG A 328 5.58 -6.78 54.62
CA ARG A 328 5.67 -6.71 56.08
C ARG A 328 4.47 -7.36 56.74
N SER A 329 3.25 -6.98 56.36
CA SER A 329 2.03 -7.52 56.97
C SER A 329 1.80 -8.99 56.62
N ALA A 330 2.18 -9.43 55.42
CA ALA A 330 2.18 -10.83 55.02
C ALA A 330 3.19 -11.67 55.82
N ALA A 331 4.39 -11.14 56.11
CA ALA A 331 5.36 -11.81 56.97
C ALA A 331 4.83 -11.98 58.40
N THR A 332 4.13 -10.97 58.95
CA THR A 332 3.47 -11.06 60.25
C THR A 332 2.38 -12.14 60.26
N LEU A 333 1.53 -12.21 59.23
CA LEU A 333 0.51 -13.26 59.13
C LEU A 333 1.12 -14.64 58.89
N ALA A 334 2.19 -14.76 58.11
CA ALA A 334 2.89 -16.03 57.90
C ALA A 334 3.53 -16.55 59.20
N ALA A 335 4.09 -15.66 60.02
CA ALA A 335 4.57 -16.03 61.35
C ALA A 335 3.43 -16.51 62.25
N ALA A 336 2.26 -15.88 62.17
CA ALA A 336 1.05 -16.32 62.88
C ALA A 336 0.61 -17.73 62.42
N CYS A 337 0.58 -17.98 61.11
CA CYS A 337 0.24 -19.29 60.55
C CYS A 337 1.23 -20.38 60.97
N LYS A 338 2.53 -20.08 61.09
CA LYS A 338 3.53 -21.06 61.59
C LYS A 338 3.20 -21.54 62.99
N VAL A 339 2.76 -20.64 63.88
CA VAL A 339 2.34 -21.01 65.25
C VAL A 339 1.07 -21.86 65.22
N VAL A 340 0.12 -21.55 64.33
CA VAL A 340 -1.12 -22.34 64.18
C VAL A 340 -0.85 -23.75 63.61
N LEU A 341 0.16 -23.90 62.76
CA LEU A 341 0.50 -25.17 62.10
C LEU A 341 1.55 -26.00 62.86
N ASP A 342 2.08 -25.50 63.98
CA ASP A 342 3.09 -26.20 64.78
C ASP A 342 2.43 -27.28 65.65
N SER A 343 2.58 -28.54 65.24
CA SER A 343 2.04 -29.72 65.92
C SER A 343 2.66 -30.00 67.30
N SER A 344 3.71 -29.28 67.70
CA SER A 344 4.29 -29.36 69.05
C SER A 344 3.52 -28.52 70.08
N ILE A 345 2.61 -27.65 69.64
CA ILE A 345 1.77 -26.81 70.48
C ILE A 345 0.40 -27.47 70.62
N SER A 346 -0.07 -27.69 71.85
CA SER A 346 -1.41 -28.22 72.09
C SER A 346 -2.49 -27.20 71.71
N ASP A 347 -3.59 -27.67 71.11
CA ASP A 347 -4.67 -26.83 70.57
C ASP A 347 -5.21 -25.78 71.56
N ASP A 348 -5.28 -26.12 72.85
CA ASP A 348 -5.73 -25.25 73.93
C ASP A 348 -4.77 -24.07 74.22
N LYS A 349 -3.49 -24.20 73.82
CA LYS A 349 -2.42 -23.21 74.06
C LYS A 349 -2.04 -22.39 72.85
N VAL A 350 -2.48 -22.76 71.64
CA VAL A 350 -2.14 -22.07 70.37
C VAL A 350 -2.44 -20.59 70.43
N ARG A 351 -3.64 -20.19 70.90
CA ARG A 351 -4.03 -18.77 70.96
C ARG A 351 -3.20 -17.96 71.97
N ALA A 352 -2.91 -18.55 73.13
CA ALA A 352 -2.08 -17.90 74.14
C ALA A 352 -0.64 -17.73 73.64
N ARG A 353 -0.10 -18.74 72.97
CA ARG A 353 1.23 -18.68 72.35
C ARG A 353 1.30 -17.66 71.22
N LEU A 354 0.28 -17.64 70.36
CA LEU A 354 0.15 -16.70 69.24
C LEU A 354 0.22 -15.24 69.72
N PHE A 355 -0.55 -14.87 70.75
CA PHE A 355 -0.57 -13.49 71.25
C PHE A 355 0.64 -13.10 72.09
N ASN A 356 1.38 -14.09 72.61
CA ASN A 356 2.66 -13.84 73.28
C ASN A 356 3.77 -13.54 72.26
N ASP A 357 3.81 -14.30 71.16
CA ASP A 357 4.82 -14.12 70.10
C ASP A 357 4.48 -12.94 69.15
N LEU A 358 3.18 -12.66 68.95
CA LEU A 358 2.66 -11.60 68.09
C LEU A 358 1.48 -10.87 68.77
N PRO A 359 1.67 -9.62 69.25
CA PRO A 359 0.61 -8.89 69.93
C PRO A 359 -0.67 -8.79 69.08
N ARG A 360 -1.84 -8.91 69.73
CA ARG A 360 -3.15 -8.87 69.05
C ARG A 360 -3.33 -7.65 68.15
N ALA A 361 -2.96 -6.46 68.61
CA ALA A 361 -3.05 -5.23 67.83
C ALA A 361 -2.19 -5.26 66.55
N SER A 362 -1.03 -5.94 66.58
CA SER A 362 -0.16 -6.11 65.41
C SER A 362 -0.77 -7.07 64.39
N LEU A 363 -1.46 -8.12 64.84
CA LEU A 363 -2.19 -9.05 63.97
C LEU A 363 -3.43 -8.41 63.35
N GLU A 364 -4.21 -7.66 64.14
CA GLU A 364 -5.37 -6.91 63.65
C GLU A 364 -4.94 -5.88 62.58
N LYS A 365 -3.88 -5.11 62.85
CA LYS A 365 -3.31 -4.18 61.89
C LYS A 365 -2.75 -4.87 60.64
N ALA A 366 -2.03 -5.99 60.80
CA ALA A 366 -1.53 -6.74 59.65
C ALA A 366 -2.67 -7.30 58.80
N LEU A 367 -3.77 -7.75 59.42
CA LEU A 367 -4.97 -8.21 58.72
C LEU A 367 -5.67 -7.06 57.98
N GLU A 368 -5.81 -5.89 58.62
CA GLU A 368 -6.37 -4.68 58.00
C GLU A 368 -5.52 -4.22 56.80
N ASP A 369 -4.21 -4.11 56.98
CA ASP A 369 -3.27 -3.72 55.93
C ASP A 369 -3.32 -4.73 54.76
N VAL A 370 -3.36 -6.03 55.07
CA VAL A 370 -3.46 -7.08 54.05
C VAL A 370 -4.80 -7.04 53.34
N ASN A 371 -5.93 -6.85 54.03
CA ASN A 371 -7.24 -6.72 53.39
C ASN A 371 -7.34 -5.45 52.53
N ALA A 372 -6.69 -4.35 52.94
CA ALA A 372 -6.65 -3.11 52.17
C ALA A 372 -5.71 -3.20 50.94
N LEU A 373 -4.69 -4.04 50.99
CA LEU A 373 -3.64 -4.14 49.97
C LEU A 373 -3.74 -5.39 49.09
N ILE A 374 -4.45 -6.44 49.51
CA ILE A 374 -4.77 -7.59 48.67
C ILE A 374 -5.69 -7.11 47.57
N ARG A 375 -5.36 -7.53 46.35
CA ARG A 375 -6.16 -7.23 45.18
C ARG A 375 -6.61 -8.52 44.51
N PRO A 376 -7.81 -8.52 43.92
CA PRO A 376 -8.21 -9.61 43.04
C PRO A 376 -7.23 -9.75 41.89
N VAL A 377 -7.06 -10.98 41.39
CA VAL A 377 -6.18 -11.29 40.24
C VAL A 377 -6.57 -10.47 38.99
N ASP A 378 -7.85 -10.12 38.87
CA ASP A 378 -8.42 -9.32 37.77
C ASP A 378 -8.86 -7.91 38.24
N ASP A 379 -7.90 -7.04 38.58
CA ASP A 379 -8.15 -5.62 38.87
C ASP A 379 -8.19 -4.79 37.57
N VAL A 380 -9.21 -3.96 37.39
CA VAL A 380 -9.40 -3.06 36.23
C VAL A 380 -8.82 -1.67 36.48
N TYR A 381 -8.05 -1.51 37.56
CA TYR A 381 -7.43 -0.24 37.96
C TYR A 381 -8.49 0.86 38.20
N PHE A 382 -9.66 0.48 38.72
CA PHE A 382 -10.84 1.34 38.79
C PHE A 382 -10.59 2.65 39.52
N LEU A 383 -9.90 2.63 40.67
CA LEU A 383 -9.58 3.84 41.44
C LEU A 383 -8.77 4.87 40.63
N ALA A 384 -7.82 4.39 39.81
CA ALA A 384 -7.03 5.26 38.94
C ALA A 384 -7.87 5.83 37.77
N LEU A 385 -8.85 5.07 37.28
CA LEU A 385 -9.81 5.51 36.27
C LEU A 385 -10.82 6.50 36.84
N GLU A 386 -11.37 6.24 38.02
CA GLU A 386 -12.34 7.08 38.72
C GLU A 386 -11.80 8.51 38.92
N ALA A 387 -10.52 8.65 39.27
CA ALA A 387 -9.83 9.94 39.36
C ALA A 387 -9.84 10.75 38.02
N ARG A 388 -10.11 10.09 36.90
CA ARG A 388 -10.21 10.68 35.55
C ARG A 388 -11.65 10.83 35.06
N TYR A 389 -12.66 10.43 35.83
CA TYR A 389 -14.06 10.48 35.41
C TYR A 389 -14.53 11.86 34.96
N ARG A 390 -14.08 12.93 35.63
CA ARG A 390 -14.41 14.32 35.26
C ARG A 390 -13.94 14.68 33.84
N SER A 391 -12.83 14.11 33.39
CA SER A 391 -12.33 14.33 32.03
C SER A 391 -13.19 13.64 30.99
N VAL A 392 -13.66 12.41 31.28
CA VAL A 392 -14.56 11.65 30.40
C VAL A 392 -15.92 12.33 30.29
N ARG A 393 -16.48 12.75 31.42
CA ARG A 393 -17.79 13.43 31.48
C ARG A 393 -17.87 14.71 30.64
N ARG A 394 -16.73 15.32 30.30
CA ARG A 394 -16.68 16.51 29.44
C ARG A 394 -16.95 16.21 27.96
N PHE A 395 -16.51 15.06 27.44
CA PHE A 395 -16.62 14.75 26.01
C PHE A 395 -17.63 13.65 25.71
N LEU A 396 -17.93 12.77 26.66
CA LEU A 396 -18.82 11.62 26.45
C LEU A 396 -20.24 12.01 26.00
N PRO A 397 -20.89 13.03 26.57
CA PRO A 397 -22.22 13.45 26.11
C PRO A 397 -22.23 13.88 24.63
N ASP A 398 -21.23 14.67 24.21
CA ASP A 398 -21.08 15.09 22.82
C ASP A 398 -20.81 13.88 21.92
N LEU A 399 -19.95 12.95 22.34
CA LEU A 399 -19.67 11.73 21.58
C LEU A 399 -20.95 10.93 21.29
N LEU A 400 -21.75 10.65 22.33
CA LEU A 400 -22.97 9.87 22.23
C LEU A 400 -24.05 10.59 21.41
N LYS A 401 -24.09 11.93 21.49
CA LYS A 401 -25.02 12.75 20.72
C LYS A 401 -24.69 12.74 19.23
N HIS A 402 -23.40 12.86 18.88
CA HIS A 402 -22.97 13.16 17.53
C HIS A 402 -22.51 11.93 16.74
N ILE A 403 -22.11 10.83 17.39
CA ILE A 403 -21.72 9.59 16.71
C ILE A 403 -22.82 8.54 16.85
N ARG A 404 -23.24 7.99 15.72
CA ARG A 404 -24.11 6.82 15.66
C ARG A 404 -23.25 5.60 15.34
N PHE A 405 -23.28 4.62 16.22
CA PHE A 405 -22.50 3.40 16.12
C PHE A 405 -23.36 2.29 15.52
N GLY A 406 -22.96 1.79 14.35
CA GLY A 406 -23.43 0.50 13.83
C GLY A 406 -22.71 -0.65 14.53
N PHE A 407 -23.29 -1.84 14.46
CA PHE A 407 -22.74 -3.02 15.13
C PHE A 407 -22.91 -4.31 14.33
N SER A 408 -21.95 -5.21 14.52
CA SER A 408 -22.10 -6.64 14.25
C SER A 408 -22.86 -7.31 15.40
N PRO A 409 -23.31 -8.57 15.26
CA PRO A 409 -23.92 -9.30 16.38
C PRO A 409 -23.08 -9.29 17.68
N ALA A 410 -21.74 -9.29 17.56
CA ALA A 410 -20.84 -9.22 18.71
C ALA A 410 -20.73 -7.81 19.34
N GLY A 411 -21.02 -6.76 18.58
CA GLY A 411 -21.02 -5.37 19.05
C GLY A 411 -22.34 -4.90 19.66
N LYS A 412 -23.40 -5.72 19.57
CA LYS A 412 -24.76 -5.36 20.00
C LYS A 412 -24.82 -4.87 21.45
N GLY A 413 -24.25 -5.61 22.39
CA GLY A 413 -24.23 -5.22 23.81
C GLY A 413 -23.49 -3.90 24.07
N VAL A 414 -22.44 -3.61 23.29
CA VAL A 414 -21.67 -2.36 23.41
C VAL A 414 -22.51 -1.17 22.96
N VAL A 415 -23.19 -1.26 21.82
CA VAL A 415 -24.05 -0.18 21.33
C VAL A 415 -25.25 0.01 22.26
N ALA A 416 -25.86 -1.07 22.76
CA ALA A 416 -26.91 -0.98 23.77
C ALA A 416 -26.45 -0.23 25.03
N GLY A 417 -25.24 -0.52 25.52
CA GLY A 417 -24.66 0.21 26.66
C GLY A 417 -24.42 1.70 26.37
N LEU A 418 -23.99 2.05 25.16
CA LEU A 418 -23.80 3.46 24.74
C LEU A 418 -25.13 4.20 24.61
N ASP A 419 -26.15 3.57 24.04
CA ASP A 419 -27.50 4.14 23.92
C ASP A 419 -28.13 4.32 25.31
N TRP A 420 -27.96 3.35 26.20
CA TRP A 420 -28.38 3.46 27.59
C TRP A 420 -27.69 4.62 28.31
N LEU A 421 -26.37 4.76 28.15
CA LEU A 421 -25.59 5.89 28.68
C LEU A 421 -26.10 7.22 28.12
N GLN A 422 -26.45 7.30 26.84
CA GLN A 422 -26.98 8.51 26.22
C GLN A 422 -28.24 9.01 26.93
N LEU A 423 -29.12 8.09 27.34
CA LEU A 423 -30.38 8.39 28.03
C LEU A 423 -30.21 8.67 29.52
N ASN A 424 -29.26 8.00 30.18
CA ASN A 424 -29.12 7.99 31.64
C ASN A 424 -28.03 8.94 32.19
N LEU A 425 -27.01 9.31 31.41
CA LEU A 425 -25.96 10.29 31.81
C LEU A 425 -26.50 11.65 32.30
N PRO A 426 -27.55 12.24 31.68
CA PRO A 426 -28.11 13.51 32.14
C PRO A 426 -28.97 13.40 33.40
N ARG A 427 -29.41 12.18 33.77
CA ARG A 427 -30.37 11.97 34.86
C ARG A 427 -29.67 12.05 36.22
N ARG A 428 -30.40 12.51 37.25
CA ARG A 428 -29.91 12.48 38.64
C ARG A 428 -29.88 11.08 39.23
N LYS A 429 -30.87 10.25 38.86
CA LYS A 429 -30.95 8.83 39.22
C LYS A 429 -31.07 8.03 37.91
N PRO A 430 -30.05 7.23 37.56
CA PRO A 430 -30.13 6.35 36.39
C PRO A 430 -31.16 5.24 36.63
N GLU A 431 -31.65 4.62 35.54
CA GLU A 431 -32.47 3.42 35.60
C GLU A 431 -31.65 2.20 36.04
N ASP A 432 -32.32 1.19 36.60
CA ASP A 432 -31.66 -0.04 37.09
C ASP A 432 -31.58 -1.15 36.02
N ASP A 433 -31.78 -0.81 34.74
CA ASP A 433 -31.86 -1.73 33.59
C ASP A 433 -30.63 -1.68 32.67
N ALA A 434 -29.50 -1.20 33.19
CA ALA A 434 -28.26 -1.08 32.43
C ALA A 434 -27.86 -2.44 31.79
N PRO A 435 -27.55 -2.48 30.48
CA PRO A 435 -27.16 -3.70 29.79
C PRO A 435 -25.96 -4.41 30.43
N GLN A 436 -26.15 -5.68 30.81
CA GLN A 436 -25.14 -6.47 31.53
C GLN A 436 -24.22 -7.29 30.61
N GLU A 437 -24.55 -7.43 29.31
CA GLU A 437 -23.77 -8.25 28.35
C GLU A 437 -22.31 -7.82 28.22
N ILE A 438 -22.02 -6.53 28.43
CA ILE A 438 -20.66 -5.96 28.35
C ILE A 438 -19.86 -6.07 29.64
N VAL A 439 -20.51 -6.46 30.74
CA VAL A 439 -19.91 -6.45 32.08
C VAL A 439 -19.11 -7.74 32.29
N ALA A 440 -17.81 -7.67 32.04
CA ALA A 440 -16.89 -8.76 32.36
C ALA A 440 -16.77 -8.95 33.88
N LYS A 441 -16.39 -10.16 34.32
CA LYS A 441 -16.22 -10.52 35.75
C LYS A 441 -15.38 -9.49 36.53
N ALA A 442 -14.34 -8.96 35.91
CA ALA A 442 -13.46 -7.96 36.52
C ALA A 442 -14.17 -6.64 36.88
N TRP A 443 -15.22 -6.27 36.13
CA TRP A 443 -16.02 -5.07 36.33
C TRP A 443 -17.21 -5.25 37.28
N GLN A 444 -17.72 -6.48 37.45
CA GLN A 444 -18.94 -6.76 38.25
C GLN A 444 -18.87 -6.17 39.67
N LYS A 445 -17.73 -6.38 40.36
CA LYS A 445 -17.50 -5.89 41.74
C LYS A 445 -17.47 -4.36 41.88
N HIS A 446 -17.32 -3.62 40.78
CA HIS A 446 -17.24 -2.16 40.78
C HIS A 446 -18.53 -1.49 40.33
N ILE A 447 -19.36 -2.21 39.57
CA ILE A 447 -20.59 -1.66 38.99
C ILE A 447 -21.73 -1.68 40.00
N THR A 448 -21.76 -2.65 40.91
CA THR A 448 -22.76 -2.70 41.98
C THR A 448 -22.19 -2.09 43.25
N ARG A 449 -22.86 -1.08 43.79
CA ARG A 449 -22.54 -0.47 45.09
C ARG A 449 -23.01 -1.35 46.25
N GLU A 450 -22.55 -1.06 47.47
CA GLU A 450 -22.95 -1.79 48.68
C GLU A 450 -24.46 -1.73 48.96
N ASP A 451 -25.13 -0.68 48.49
CA ASP A 451 -26.58 -0.50 48.59
C ASP A 451 -27.38 -1.17 47.44
N GLY A 452 -26.71 -1.90 46.54
CA GLY A 452 -27.29 -2.55 45.37
C GLY A 452 -27.50 -1.64 44.16
N SER A 453 -27.19 -0.34 44.27
CA SER A 453 -27.36 0.61 43.16
C SER A 453 -26.19 0.58 42.16
N LEU A 454 -26.45 1.02 40.92
CA LEU A 454 -25.44 1.09 39.86
C LEU A 454 -24.44 2.23 40.11
N ASP A 455 -23.14 1.92 40.10
CA ASP A 455 -22.10 2.93 39.98
C ASP A 455 -21.94 3.40 38.53
N MET A 456 -22.43 4.61 38.26
CA MET A 456 -22.39 5.21 36.93
C MET A 456 -20.96 5.43 36.41
N GLY A 457 -20.00 5.71 37.29
CA GLY A 457 -18.60 5.89 36.90
C GLY A 457 -17.99 4.58 36.41
N ALA A 458 -18.20 3.50 37.15
CA ALA A 458 -17.78 2.15 36.79
C ALA A 458 -18.43 1.68 35.49
N TYR A 459 -19.73 1.88 35.32
CA TYR A 459 -20.43 1.49 34.10
C TYR A 459 -19.95 2.26 32.86
N VAL A 460 -19.66 3.57 32.99
CA VAL A 460 -19.06 4.38 31.92
C VAL A 460 -17.70 3.82 31.50
N PHE A 461 -16.80 3.52 32.43
CA PHE A 461 -15.48 2.98 32.07
C PHE A 461 -15.56 1.56 31.51
N CYS A 462 -16.44 0.72 32.04
CA CYS A 462 -16.73 -0.60 31.48
C CYS A 462 -17.18 -0.50 30.02
N THR A 463 -18.11 0.41 29.72
CA THR A 463 -18.62 0.62 28.36
C THR A 463 -17.55 1.19 27.44
N LEU A 464 -16.70 2.12 27.91
CA LEU A 464 -15.60 2.67 27.11
C LEU A 464 -14.48 1.66 26.84
N ASP A 465 -14.20 0.76 27.79
CA ASP A 465 -13.24 -0.33 27.59
C ASP A 465 -13.76 -1.33 26.54
N ALA A 466 -15.04 -1.68 26.63
CA ALA A 466 -15.73 -2.51 25.65
C ALA A 466 -15.76 -1.84 24.25
N LEU A 467 -16.08 -0.54 24.18
CA LEU A 467 -16.06 0.24 22.94
C LEU A 467 -14.68 0.28 22.30
N ARG A 468 -13.63 0.55 23.09
CA ARG A 468 -12.24 0.55 22.60
C ARG A 468 -11.88 -0.79 21.94
N THR A 469 -12.30 -1.89 22.56
CA THR A 469 -12.06 -3.24 22.04
C THR A 469 -12.90 -3.50 20.78
N ALA A 470 -14.18 -3.14 20.79
CA ALA A 470 -15.10 -3.36 19.66
C ALA A 470 -14.75 -2.51 18.42
N LEU A 471 -14.30 -1.27 18.59
CA LEU A 471 -13.82 -0.42 17.49
C LEU A 471 -12.58 -1.02 16.81
N ARG A 472 -11.63 -1.55 17.59
CA ARG A 472 -10.44 -2.22 17.03
C ARG A 472 -10.79 -3.46 16.22
N ARG A 473 -11.79 -4.21 16.68
CA ARG A 473 -12.30 -5.44 16.03
C ARG A 473 -13.24 -5.17 14.85
N ARG A 474 -13.68 -3.92 14.67
CA ARG A 474 -14.80 -3.55 13.78
C ARG A 474 -16.08 -4.34 14.08
N ASP A 475 -16.29 -4.68 15.35
CA ASP A 475 -17.60 -5.15 15.84
C ASP A 475 -18.55 -3.98 16.08
N VAL A 476 -17.97 -2.80 16.30
CA VAL A 476 -18.65 -1.51 16.27
C VAL A 476 -18.01 -0.67 15.17
N PHE A 477 -18.82 -0.04 14.34
CA PHE A 477 -18.40 0.74 13.17
C PHE A 477 -19.28 2.00 13.01
N VAL A 478 -18.86 2.91 12.13
CA VAL A 478 -19.55 4.19 11.88
C VAL A 478 -19.67 4.40 10.38
N SER A 479 -20.78 5.00 9.94
CA SER A 479 -21.03 5.33 8.53
C SER A 479 -21.59 6.75 8.41
N PRO A 480 -21.17 7.54 7.40
CA PRO A 480 -20.08 7.25 6.47
C PRO A 480 -18.70 7.32 7.15
N SER A 481 -17.72 6.54 6.69
CA SER A 481 -16.36 6.53 7.23
C SER A 481 -15.43 5.81 6.27
N TRP A 482 -14.18 6.23 6.16
CA TRP A 482 -13.19 5.53 5.32
C TRP A 482 -12.52 4.38 6.07
N ARG A 483 -12.26 4.56 7.37
CA ARG A 483 -11.46 3.60 8.16
C ARG A 483 -12.26 2.87 9.22
N TYR A 484 -13.28 3.49 9.79
CA TYR A 484 -14.12 2.96 10.85
C TYR A 484 -15.48 2.44 10.35
N ALA A 485 -15.70 2.39 9.04
CA ALA A 485 -16.83 1.67 8.43
C ALA A 485 -16.68 0.15 8.57
N ASP A 486 -17.79 -0.58 8.33
CA ASP A 486 -17.77 -2.04 8.30
C ASP A 486 -17.01 -2.53 7.05
N PRO A 487 -15.82 -3.13 7.19
CA PRO A 487 -15.06 -3.62 6.05
C PRO A 487 -15.74 -4.81 5.36
N ARG A 488 -16.72 -5.46 6.01
CA ARG A 488 -17.39 -6.66 5.48
C ARG A 488 -18.42 -6.33 4.41
N LEU A 489 -18.93 -5.09 4.37
CA LEU A 489 -19.88 -4.64 3.34
C LEU A 489 -19.29 -4.67 1.93
N GLY A 490 -17.96 -4.62 1.79
CA GLY A 490 -17.29 -4.75 0.50
C GLY A 490 -16.98 -6.18 0.08
N LEU A 491 -17.23 -7.18 0.92
CA LEU A 491 -17.01 -8.58 0.54
C LEU A 491 -18.00 -8.98 -0.57
N LEU A 492 -17.52 -9.75 -1.54
CA LEU A 492 -18.39 -10.36 -2.54
C LEU A 492 -19.46 -11.20 -1.84
N ASP A 493 -20.71 -11.11 -2.29
CA ASP A 493 -21.80 -11.88 -1.69
C ASP A 493 -22.84 -12.34 -2.72
N GLY A 494 -23.67 -13.30 -2.33
CA GLY A 494 -24.79 -13.81 -3.14
C GLY A 494 -24.40 -14.21 -4.56
N ALA A 495 -25.18 -13.75 -5.55
CA ALA A 495 -24.97 -14.09 -6.95
C ALA A 495 -23.63 -13.59 -7.51
N GLU A 496 -23.12 -12.46 -7.00
CA GLU A 496 -21.83 -11.91 -7.44
C GLU A 496 -20.68 -12.82 -7.03
N TRP A 497 -20.70 -13.32 -5.78
CA TRP A 497 -19.71 -14.29 -5.30
C TRP A 497 -19.77 -15.58 -6.11
N LEU A 498 -20.97 -16.15 -6.32
CA LEU A 498 -21.13 -17.40 -7.06
C LEU A 498 -20.60 -17.30 -8.50
N ALA A 499 -20.78 -16.15 -9.16
CA ALA A 499 -20.26 -15.91 -10.50
C ALA A 499 -18.73 -15.74 -10.54
N ALA A 500 -18.15 -15.07 -9.54
CA ALA A 500 -16.72 -14.80 -9.48
C ALA A 500 -15.89 -16.01 -8.97
N ARG A 501 -16.47 -16.86 -8.12
CA ARG A 501 -15.79 -17.97 -7.40
C ARG A 501 -14.92 -18.85 -8.30
N PRO A 502 -15.38 -19.36 -9.47
CA PRO A 502 -14.55 -20.24 -10.30
C PRO A 502 -13.31 -19.54 -10.88
N ILE A 503 -13.44 -18.26 -11.26
CA ILE A 503 -12.34 -17.47 -11.81
C ILE A 503 -11.31 -17.17 -10.72
N ILE A 504 -11.79 -16.80 -9.53
CA ILE A 504 -10.94 -16.52 -8.37
C ILE A 504 -10.13 -17.75 -7.99
N CYS A 505 -10.78 -18.92 -7.84
CA CYS A 505 -10.11 -20.19 -7.53
C CYS A 505 -9.00 -20.51 -8.53
N ARG A 506 -9.31 -20.48 -9.84
CA ARG A 506 -8.31 -20.71 -10.90
C ARG A 506 -7.15 -19.72 -10.84
N SER A 507 -7.44 -18.44 -10.64
CA SER A 507 -6.42 -17.39 -10.59
C SER A 507 -5.49 -17.49 -9.39
N LEU A 508 -5.93 -18.15 -8.31
CA LEU A 508 -5.20 -18.32 -7.05
C LEU A 508 -4.59 -19.71 -6.91
N GLY A 509 -4.78 -20.61 -7.90
CA GLY A 509 -4.36 -22.01 -7.78
C GLY A 509 -5.10 -22.79 -6.69
N LEU A 510 -6.30 -22.34 -6.29
CA LEU A 510 -7.13 -22.98 -5.27
C LEU A 510 -8.27 -23.77 -5.90
N THR A 511 -8.80 -24.74 -5.16
CA THR A 511 -9.96 -25.53 -5.59
C THR A 511 -11.22 -25.15 -4.80
N ILE A 512 -12.39 -25.35 -5.43
CA ILE A 512 -13.69 -25.08 -4.81
C ILE A 512 -13.94 -26.03 -3.63
N ASP A 513 -13.52 -27.28 -3.78
CA ASP A 513 -13.53 -28.30 -2.75
C ASP A 513 -12.34 -28.13 -1.80
N ALA A 514 -12.58 -28.10 -0.49
CA ALA A 514 -11.51 -27.91 0.48
C ALA A 514 -10.57 -29.14 0.53
N GLY A 515 -11.13 -30.34 0.41
CA GLY A 515 -10.40 -31.60 0.58
C GLY A 515 -9.22 -31.71 -0.36
N THR A 516 -9.45 -31.44 -1.65
CA THR A 516 -8.40 -31.49 -2.68
C THR A 516 -7.19 -30.61 -2.35
N THR A 517 -7.41 -29.37 -1.91
CA THR A 517 -6.31 -28.46 -1.55
C THR A 517 -5.65 -28.86 -0.20
N LEU A 518 -6.45 -29.26 0.80
CA LEU A 518 -5.93 -29.65 2.11
C LEU A 518 -5.13 -30.95 2.08
N ASP A 519 -5.52 -31.91 1.24
CA ASP A 519 -4.79 -33.17 1.04
C ASP A 519 -3.43 -32.92 0.40
N ALA A 520 -3.37 -32.07 -0.64
CA ALA A 520 -2.13 -31.68 -1.29
C ALA A 520 -1.16 -30.99 -0.31
N LEU A 521 -1.66 -30.02 0.48
CA LEU A 521 -0.87 -29.34 1.50
C LEU A 521 -0.43 -30.28 2.64
N SER A 522 -1.27 -31.24 3.00
CA SER A 522 -0.93 -32.24 4.02
C SER A 522 0.17 -33.17 3.55
N ALA A 523 0.14 -33.58 2.28
CA ALA A 523 1.20 -34.38 1.66
C ALA A 523 2.51 -33.58 1.55
N GLU A 524 2.44 -32.31 1.15
CA GLU A 524 3.60 -31.40 1.08
C GLU A 524 4.27 -31.25 2.46
N LEU A 525 3.49 -31.02 3.52
CA LEU A 525 4.02 -30.89 4.88
C LEU A 525 4.67 -32.17 5.38
N ASP A 526 4.02 -33.33 5.17
CA ASP A 526 4.57 -34.62 5.58
C ASP A 526 5.87 -34.95 4.85
N ALA A 527 5.91 -34.75 3.53
CA ALA A 527 7.11 -34.94 2.73
C ALA A 527 8.25 -34.02 3.17
N THR A 528 7.94 -32.77 3.51
CA THR A 528 8.94 -31.81 4.00
C THR A 528 9.51 -32.25 5.35
N TRP A 529 8.67 -32.71 6.28
CA TRP A 529 9.13 -33.27 7.55
C TRP A 529 10.07 -34.46 7.35
N GLN A 530 9.70 -35.42 6.51
CA GLN A 530 10.51 -36.60 6.21
C GLN A 530 11.85 -36.21 5.59
N ALA A 531 11.86 -35.26 4.65
CA ALA A 531 13.07 -34.78 4.01
C ALA A 531 14.05 -34.11 4.99
N VAL A 532 13.53 -33.25 5.89
CA VAL A 532 14.35 -32.61 6.94
C VAL A 532 14.84 -33.65 7.95
N ALA A 533 14.01 -34.60 8.36
CA ALA A 533 14.40 -35.67 9.27
C ALA A 533 15.53 -36.54 8.68
N ALA A 534 15.47 -36.83 7.38
CA ALA A 534 16.49 -37.61 6.68
C ALA A 534 17.84 -36.87 6.59
N ARG A 535 17.83 -35.53 6.43
CA ARG A 535 19.05 -34.70 6.37
C ARG A 535 19.60 -34.29 7.73
N LEU A 536 18.79 -34.38 8.79
CA LEU A 536 19.16 -33.96 10.14
C LEU A 536 20.50 -34.53 10.65
N PRO A 537 20.85 -35.82 10.45
CA PRO A 537 22.13 -36.37 10.92
C PRO A 537 23.36 -35.66 10.33
N ASP A 538 23.23 -35.14 9.11
CA ASP A 538 24.30 -34.51 8.34
C ASP A 538 24.23 -32.98 8.38
N ASN A 539 23.27 -32.40 9.13
CA ASN A 539 23.06 -30.95 9.22
C ASN A 539 23.60 -30.38 10.54
N PRO A 540 24.86 -29.91 10.60
CA PRO A 540 25.47 -29.43 11.84
C PRO A 540 24.87 -28.10 12.33
N ALA A 541 24.09 -27.40 11.49
CA ALA A 541 23.44 -26.16 11.87
C ALA A 541 22.27 -26.40 12.83
N ILE A 542 21.64 -27.58 12.79
CA ILE A 542 20.51 -27.91 13.65
C ILE A 542 21.00 -28.63 14.89
N GLN A 543 20.79 -28.02 16.05
CA GLN A 543 21.10 -28.62 17.34
C GLN A 543 19.80 -28.80 18.14
N LEU A 544 19.57 -30.04 18.59
CA LEU A 544 18.43 -30.40 19.42
C LEU A 544 18.94 -30.76 20.81
N SER A 545 18.43 -30.05 21.82
CA SER A 545 18.71 -30.32 23.23
C SER A 545 17.41 -30.57 23.99
N GLU A 546 17.49 -31.12 25.19
CA GLU A 546 16.35 -31.18 26.11
C GLU A 546 16.55 -30.18 27.23
N ASN A 547 15.50 -29.43 27.54
CA ASN A 547 15.51 -28.51 28.67
C ASN A 547 15.14 -29.22 29.98
N ARG A 548 15.23 -28.48 31.09
CA ARG A 548 14.96 -28.99 32.44
C ARG A 548 13.53 -29.55 32.63
N GLU A 549 12.60 -29.24 31.73
CA GLU A 549 11.22 -29.73 31.73
C GLU A 549 10.98 -30.90 30.75
N GLY A 550 12.03 -31.48 30.15
CA GLY A 550 11.93 -32.56 29.16
C GLY A 550 11.34 -32.10 27.81
N LYS A 551 11.41 -30.79 27.51
CA LYS A 551 11.02 -30.25 26.21
C LYS A 551 12.22 -30.16 25.29
N THR A 552 12.02 -30.57 24.04
CA THR A 552 13.01 -30.45 22.98
C THR A 552 13.16 -28.98 22.61
N GLU A 553 14.37 -28.45 22.75
CA GLU A 553 14.77 -27.11 22.34
C GLU A 553 15.57 -27.19 21.04
N LEU A 554 15.31 -26.23 20.15
CA LEU A 554 15.96 -26.10 18.86
C LEU A 554 16.89 -24.89 18.89
N SER A 555 18.18 -25.11 18.71
CA SER A 555 19.16 -24.06 18.42
C SER A 555 19.63 -24.18 16.98
N LEU A 556 19.82 -23.04 16.33
CA LEU A 556 20.26 -22.94 14.95
C LEU A 556 21.62 -22.23 14.90
N GLY A 557 22.58 -22.82 14.20
CA GLY A 557 23.89 -22.25 13.97
C GLY A 557 23.81 -20.90 13.24
N THR A 558 24.69 -19.98 13.62
CA THR A 558 24.81 -18.66 12.99
C THR A 558 25.46 -18.77 11.61
N LEU A 559 24.97 -18.00 10.63
CA LEU A 559 25.63 -17.86 9.34
C LEU A 559 26.98 -17.14 9.49
N SER A 560 28.02 -17.68 8.88
CA SER A 560 29.29 -16.98 8.71
C SER A 560 29.12 -15.79 7.77
N LYS A 561 29.93 -14.74 7.97
CA LYS A 561 29.99 -13.61 7.03
C LYS A 561 30.48 -14.13 5.68
N LEU A 562 29.82 -13.71 4.59
CA LEU A 562 30.29 -13.97 3.24
C LEU A 562 31.66 -13.35 3.04
N GLU A 563 32.59 -14.13 2.49
CA GLU A 563 33.90 -13.63 2.10
C GLU A 563 33.75 -12.60 0.97
N GLU A 564 34.49 -11.50 1.07
CA GLU A 564 34.60 -10.50 0.02
C GLU A 564 35.96 -10.66 -0.62
N PRO A 565 36.05 -11.28 -1.82
CA PRO A 565 37.33 -11.49 -2.47
C PRO A 565 37.93 -10.14 -2.86
N ASN A 566 39.26 -10.08 -2.96
CA ASN A 566 39.96 -8.86 -3.36
C ASN A 566 39.51 -8.38 -4.76
N SER A 567 39.13 -9.28 -5.67
CA SER A 567 38.59 -8.94 -6.99
C SER A 567 37.31 -8.11 -6.89
N LEU A 568 36.36 -8.49 -6.01
CA LEU A 568 35.14 -7.73 -5.76
C LEU A 568 35.43 -6.33 -5.20
N LEU A 569 36.34 -6.25 -4.23
CA LEU A 569 36.70 -4.97 -3.61
C LEU A 569 37.36 -4.03 -4.63
N GLN A 570 38.25 -4.56 -5.46
CA GLN A 570 38.89 -3.81 -6.54
C GLN A 570 37.88 -3.40 -7.63
N LEU A 571 36.95 -4.27 -8.02
CA LEU A 571 35.90 -3.95 -8.99
C LEU A 571 34.99 -2.84 -8.46
N ARG A 572 34.57 -2.90 -7.19
CA ARG A 572 33.76 -1.86 -6.56
C ARG A 572 34.47 -0.50 -6.58
N ALA A 573 35.76 -0.47 -6.22
CA ALA A 573 36.57 0.74 -6.26
C ALA A 573 36.71 1.28 -7.70
N ALA A 574 37.07 0.43 -8.66
CA ALA A 574 37.23 0.80 -10.05
C ALA A 574 35.92 1.35 -10.66
N VAL A 575 34.78 0.70 -10.39
CA VAL A 575 33.47 1.22 -10.82
C VAL A 575 33.18 2.56 -10.17
N ALA A 576 33.39 2.70 -8.85
CA ALA A 576 33.14 3.95 -8.13
C ALA A 576 33.99 5.13 -8.65
N ASP A 577 35.25 4.89 -9.01
CA ASP A 577 36.15 5.90 -9.56
C ASP A 577 35.69 6.41 -10.95
N LEU A 578 35.08 5.53 -11.75
CA LEU A 578 34.52 5.86 -13.06
C LEU A 578 33.16 6.57 -12.98
N MET A 579 32.42 6.47 -11.87
CA MET A 579 31.09 7.08 -11.74
C MET A 579 31.15 8.61 -11.90
N PRO A 580 30.32 9.23 -12.77
CA PRO A 580 30.30 10.68 -12.92
C PRO A 580 29.95 11.41 -11.62
N ARG A 581 30.63 12.52 -11.34
CA ARG A 581 30.25 13.44 -10.26
C ARG A 581 29.10 14.31 -10.75
N VAL A 582 27.99 14.34 -10.02
CA VAL A 582 26.74 14.97 -10.49
C VAL A 582 25.96 15.60 -9.34
N ASP A 583 25.26 16.70 -9.64
CA ASP A 583 24.30 17.30 -8.71
C ASP A 583 22.96 16.55 -8.79
N LEU A 584 22.32 16.27 -7.66
CA LEU A 584 21.05 15.53 -7.61
C LEU A 584 19.97 16.04 -8.58
N PRO A 585 19.74 17.35 -8.79
CA PRO A 585 18.70 17.81 -9.71
C PRO A 585 18.97 17.47 -11.17
N GLU A 586 20.23 17.34 -11.57
CA GLU A 586 20.59 16.96 -12.93
C GLU A 586 20.27 15.48 -13.19
N ILE A 587 20.43 14.62 -12.18
CA ILE A 587 20.00 13.21 -12.23
C ILE A 587 18.50 13.14 -12.55
N LEU A 588 17.67 13.93 -11.86
CA LEU A 588 16.22 13.92 -12.08
C LEU A 588 15.85 14.35 -13.50
N LEU A 589 16.50 15.39 -14.04
CA LEU A 589 16.24 15.87 -15.39
C LEU A 589 16.68 14.85 -16.44
N GLU A 590 17.85 14.23 -16.24
CA GLU A 590 18.36 13.20 -17.13
C GLU A 590 17.43 11.98 -17.17
N ILE A 591 17.04 11.45 -16.02
CA ILE A 591 16.11 10.32 -15.96
C ILE A 591 14.73 10.70 -16.50
N ALA A 592 14.28 11.94 -16.32
CA ALA A 592 13.04 12.41 -16.92
C ALA A 592 13.11 12.41 -18.46
N ALA A 593 14.23 12.83 -19.04
CA ALA A 593 14.46 12.80 -20.48
C ALA A 593 14.54 11.37 -21.03
N ARG A 594 15.20 10.45 -20.30
CA ARG A 594 15.38 9.06 -20.75
C ARG A 594 14.11 8.19 -20.66
N THR A 595 13.30 8.39 -19.62
CA THR A 595 12.17 7.48 -19.33
C THR A 595 10.81 8.09 -19.62
N GLY A 596 10.72 9.41 -19.78
CA GLY A 596 9.44 10.10 -19.88
C GLY A 596 8.61 10.07 -18.59
N PHE A 597 9.15 9.66 -17.44
CA PHE A 597 8.35 9.54 -16.20
C PHE A 597 7.64 10.85 -15.81
N ALA A 598 8.20 12.00 -16.19
CA ALA A 598 7.61 13.31 -15.92
C ALA A 598 6.23 13.49 -16.58
N GLU A 599 5.94 12.78 -17.68
CA GLU A 599 4.64 12.79 -18.36
C GLU A 599 3.53 12.14 -17.52
N ALA A 600 3.89 11.30 -16.56
CA ALA A 600 2.94 10.71 -15.61
C ALA A 600 2.28 11.76 -14.71
N PHE A 601 2.95 12.90 -14.49
CA PHE A 601 2.39 14.01 -13.75
C PHE A 601 1.43 14.79 -14.64
N THR A 602 0.16 14.38 -14.65
CA THR A 602 -0.89 15.10 -15.38
C THR A 602 -1.48 16.20 -14.50
N HIS A 603 -2.09 17.24 -15.09
CA HIS A 603 -2.74 18.28 -14.30
C HIS A 603 -4.03 17.72 -13.65
N VAL A 604 -4.26 17.98 -12.36
CA VAL A 604 -5.44 17.53 -11.58
C VAL A 604 -6.79 17.90 -12.20
N SER A 605 -6.78 18.98 -12.98
CA SER A 605 -7.96 19.46 -13.71
C SER A 605 -8.03 19.07 -15.18
N GLU A 606 -7.04 18.33 -15.69
CA GLU A 606 -6.90 17.81 -17.06
C GLU A 606 -7.11 18.80 -18.22
N ARG A 607 -7.29 20.10 -17.94
CA ARG A 607 -7.11 21.13 -18.97
C ARG A 607 -5.68 21.04 -19.48
N ASN A 608 -5.50 21.20 -20.80
CA ASN A 608 -4.21 21.34 -21.49
C ASN A 608 -3.45 22.58 -21.00
N ALA A 609 -3.09 22.63 -19.71
CA ALA A 609 -2.22 23.62 -19.12
C ALA A 609 -0.80 23.27 -19.57
N ARG A 610 -0.51 23.61 -20.83
CA ARG A 610 0.85 23.59 -21.36
C ARG A 610 1.60 24.74 -20.73
N ALA A 611 2.76 24.44 -20.20
CA ALA A 611 3.64 25.49 -19.75
C ALA A 611 5.08 25.05 -19.94
N ASP A 612 5.86 25.97 -20.47
CA ASP A 612 7.22 25.68 -20.92
C ASP A 612 8.10 25.22 -19.76
N ASN A 613 9.02 24.30 -20.05
CA ASN A 613 9.96 23.71 -19.08
C ASN A 613 9.26 23.18 -17.81
N LEU A 614 8.06 22.61 -17.95
CA LEU A 614 7.31 22.03 -16.84
C LEU A 614 8.09 20.92 -16.13
N VAL A 615 8.87 20.12 -16.88
CA VAL A 615 9.73 19.06 -16.32
C VAL A 615 10.69 19.63 -15.29
N THR A 616 11.34 20.78 -15.57
CA THR A 616 12.20 21.47 -14.61
C THR A 616 11.46 21.87 -13.34
N SER A 617 10.26 22.44 -13.49
CA SER A 617 9.42 22.77 -12.32
C SER A 617 9.01 21.52 -11.53
N LEU A 618 8.69 20.41 -12.20
CA LEU A 618 8.32 19.14 -11.57
C LEU A 618 9.49 18.54 -10.79
N CYS A 619 10.67 18.43 -11.40
CA CYS A 619 11.88 17.94 -10.74
C CYS A 619 12.22 18.79 -9.52
N ALA A 620 12.11 20.12 -9.62
CA ALA A 620 12.31 21.00 -8.47
C ALA A 620 11.30 20.72 -7.35
N VAL A 621 10.01 20.59 -7.65
CA VAL A 621 9.02 20.29 -6.59
C VAL A 621 9.28 18.93 -5.95
N LEU A 622 9.60 17.90 -6.75
CA LEU A 622 9.94 16.56 -6.25
C LEU A 622 11.15 16.61 -5.31
N LEU A 623 12.20 17.36 -5.67
CA LEU A 623 13.36 17.58 -4.81
C LEU A 623 13.03 18.28 -3.51
N GLY A 624 12.23 19.35 -3.56
CA GLY A 624 11.83 20.08 -2.36
C GLY A 624 11.10 19.19 -1.33
N GLY A 625 10.30 18.24 -1.84
CA GLY A 625 9.66 17.19 -1.04
C GLY A 625 10.65 16.15 -0.53
N ALA A 626 11.38 15.50 -1.44
CA ALA A 626 12.32 14.42 -1.15
C ALA A 626 13.45 14.83 -0.22
N CYS A 627 13.99 16.04 -0.39
CA CYS A 627 15.06 16.57 0.45
C CYS A 627 14.59 17.17 1.78
N ASN A 628 13.26 17.25 2.02
CA ASN A 628 12.67 17.91 3.19
C ASN A 628 13.08 19.40 3.36
N THR A 629 13.48 20.05 2.28
CA THR A 629 13.90 21.45 2.28
C THR A 629 12.76 22.42 1.95
N GLY A 630 11.69 21.93 1.32
CA GLY A 630 10.63 22.76 0.77
C GLY A 630 11.08 23.47 -0.51
N LEU A 631 10.27 24.40 -1.00
CA LEU A 631 10.53 25.07 -2.29
C LEU A 631 11.57 26.19 -2.20
N GLU A 632 11.79 26.76 -1.02
CA GLU A 632 12.58 28.00 -0.84
C GLU A 632 13.98 27.93 -1.47
N PRO A 633 14.78 26.86 -1.26
CA PRO A 633 16.13 26.79 -1.81
C PRO A 633 16.18 26.65 -3.35
N LEU A 634 15.06 26.28 -3.96
CA LEU A 634 14.93 25.99 -5.38
C LEU A 634 14.38 27.18 -6.17
N ILE A 635 13.93 28.24 -5.48
CA ILE A 635 13.39 29.42 -6.12
C ILE A 635 14.51 30.19 -6.83
N ARG A 636 14.25 30.57 -8.08
CA ARG A 636 15.12 31.43 -8.90
C ARG A 636 14.28 32.52 -9.57
N THR A 637 14.72 33.76 -9.49
CA THR A 637 13.99 34.93 -10.04
C THR A 637 14.25 35.09 -11.54
N ASP A 638 15.44 34.71 -11.97
CA ASP A 638 15.97 34.70 -13.33
C ASP A 638 15.44 33.54 -14.19
N ASN A 639 14.93 32.45 -13.59
CA ASN A 639 14.35 31.32 -14.31
C ASN A 639 12.83 31.21 -14.08
N GLN A 640 12.02 31.41 -15.13
CA GLN A 640 10.56 31.34 -15.06
C GLN A 640 10.03 30.00 -14.55
N ALA A 641 10.67 28.87 -14.89
CA ALA A 641 10.28 27.53 -14.46
C ALA A 641 10.49 27.30 -12.95
N LEU A 642 11.36 28.09 -12.32
CA LEU A 642 11.74 27.97 -10.91
C LEU A 642 11.22 29.13 -10.05
N ARG A 643 10.30 29.96 -10.56
CA ARG A 643 9.68 31.01 -9.75
C ARG A 643 8.77 30.42 -8.67
N ARG A 644 8.59 31.16 -7.57
CA ARG A 644 7.78 30.73 -6.41
C ARG A 644 6.35 30.36 -6.77
N ASP A 645 5.69 31.23 -7.52
CA ASP A 645 4.30 31.05 -7.99
C ASP A 645 4.19 29.84 -8.91
N ARG A 646 5.16 29.66 -9.82
CA ARG A 646 5.27 28.51 -10.72
C ARG A 646 5.41 27.20 -9.96
N LEU A 647 6.39 27.08 -9.06
CA LEU A 647 6.60 25.85 -8.27
C LEU A 647 5.41 25.54 -7.36
N SER A 648 4.82 26.57 -6.75
CA SER A 648 3.61 26.40 -5.93
C SER A 648 2.42 25.90 -6.74
N TRP A 649 2.26 26.37 -7.97
CA TRP A 649 1.23 25.90 -8.90
C TRP A 649 1.48 24.45 -9.33
N VAL A 650 2.71 24.08 -9.67
CA VAL A 650 3.05 22.69 -10.04
C VAL A 650 2.80 21.73 -8.88
N SER A 651 3.27 22.06 -7.68
CA SER A 651 3.04 21.27 -6.47
C SER A 651 1.56 20.99 -6.20
N GLN A 652 0.67 21.96 -6.40
CA GLN A 652 -0.76 21.80 -6.14
C GLN A 652 -1.51 21.01 -7.21
N ASN A 653 -1.06 21.10 -8.47
CA ASN A 653 -1.84 20.59 -9.60
C ASN A 653 -1.28 19.32 -10.21
N TYR A 654 -0.01 18.99 -9.95
CA TYR A 654 0.66 17.88 -10.60
C TYR A 654 1.10 16.78 -9.64
N ILE A 655 1.61 17.14 -8.45
CA ILE A 655 2.10 16.16 -7.48
C ILE A 655 0.93 15.61 -6.66
N ARG A 656 0.75 14.29 -6.71
CA ARG A 656 -0.25 13.53 -5.97
C ARG A 656 0.09 12.04 -5.99
N ASP A 657 -0.48 11.31 -5.05
CA ASP A 657 -0.28 9.87 -4.90
C ASP A 657 -0.44 9.09 -6.22
N ASP A 658 -1.54 9.28 -6.96
CA ASP A 658 -1.78 8.59 -8.24
C ASP A 658 -0.74 8.91 -9.32
N THR A 659 -0.22 10.13 -9.38
CA THR A 659 0.86 10.46 -10.32
C THR A 659 2.20 9.93 -9.89
N LEU A 660 2.45 9.91 -8.57
CA LEU A 660 3.67 9.36 -8.01
C LEU A 660 3.71 7.84 -8.25
N SER A 661 2.61 7.13 -8.02
CA SER A 661 2.49 5.69 -8.27
C SER A 661 2.74 5.33 -9.72
N VAL A 662 2.14 6.05 -10.67
CA VAL A 662 2.36 5.76 -12.10
C VAL A 662 3.77 6.17 -12.55
N ALA A 663 4.29 7.31 -12.09
CA ALA A 663 5.68 7.67 -12.34
C ALA A 663 6.64 6.60 -11.79
N ASN A 664 6.34 6.07 -10.61
CA ASN A 664 7.11 4.99 -9.99
C ASN A 664 7.08 3.72 -10.83
N ALA A 665 5.91 3.33 -11.36
CA ALA A 665 5.79 2.17 -12.24
C ALA A 665 6.65 2.30 -13.50
N ILE A 666 6.70 3.49 -14.12
CA ILE A 666 7.58 3.76 -15.28
C ILE A 666 9.06 3.57 -14.90
N LEU A 667 9.49 4.11 -13.75
CA LEU A 667 10.88 3.99 -13.28
C LEU A 667 11.26 2.54 -12.94
N VAL A 668 10.34 1.81 -12.28
CA VAL A 668 10.52 0.39 -11.96
C VAL A 668 10.64 -0.44 -13.23
N GLY A 669 9.79 -0.17 -14.23
CA GLY A 669 9.86 -0.86 -15.50
C GLY A 669 11.17 -0.58 -16.23
N ALA A 670 11.58 0.69 -16.31
CA ALA A 670 12.88 1.05 -16.89
C ALA A 670 14.07 0.38 -16.18
N GLN A 671 14.05 0.27 -14.84
CA GLN A 671 15.08 -0.46 -14.09
C GLN A 671 15.11 -1.94 -14.46
N SER A 672 13.95 -2.59 -14.59
CA SER A 672 13.86 -4.03 -14.84
C SER A 672 14.41 -4.46 -16.21
N GLN A 673 14.50 -3.54 -17.16
CA GLN A 673 15.06 -3.77 -18.49
C GLN A 673 16.59 -3.69 -18.53
N LEU A 674 17.25 -3.23 -17.45
CA LEU A 674 18.71 -3.12 -17.41
C LEU A 674 19.35 -4.48 -17.06
N GLU A 675 20.35 -4.88 -17.84
CA GLU A 675 21.09 -6.13 -17.64
C GLU A 675 21.65 -6.25 -16.21
N LEU A 676 22.29 -5.20 -15.70
CA LEU A 676 22.84 -5.21 -14.34
C LEU A 676 21.75 -5.40 -13.27
N ALA A 677 20.54 -4.88 -13.49
CA ALA A 677 19.41 -5.10 -12.57
C ALA A 677 18.93 -6.56 -12.64
N GLN A 678 18.86 -7.15 -13.83
CA GLN A 678 18.48 -8.55 -14.03
C GLN A 678 19.48 -9.53 -13.41
N VAL A 679 20.78 -9.19 -13.40
CA VAL A 679 21.81 -9.95 -12.70
C VAL A 679 21.62 -9.89 -11.17
N CYS A 680 21.10 -8.77 -10.65
CA CYS A 680 20.84 -8.61 -9.22
C CYS A 680 19.63 -9.42 -8.71
N GLY A 681 18.62 -9.63 -9.57
CA GLY A 681 17.38 -10.33 -9.22
C GLY A 681 16.29 -10.27 -10.30
N GLY A 682 15.25 -11.08 -10.14
CA GLY A 682 14.15 -11.24 -11.12
C GLY A 682 12.93 -10.35 -10.87
N GLY A 683 12.90 -9.60 -9.77
CA GLY A 683 11.73 -8.82 -9.34
C GLY A 683 10.75 -9.59 -8.46
N GLU A 684 11.02 -10.86 -8.16
CA GLU A 684 10.06 -11.79 -7.56
C GLU A 684 10.09 -11.84 -6.03
N VAL A 685 11.22 -11.42 -5.41
CA VAL A 685 11.50 -11.65 -3.99
C VAL A 685 11.68 -10.32 -3.22
N PRO A 686 10.62 -9.52 -3.04
CA PRO A 686 10.78 -8.24 -2.38
C PRO A 686 10.86 -8.33 -0.85
N PRO A 687 11.86 -7.69 -0.21
CA PRO A 687 11.79 -7.37 1.22
C PRO A 687 10.80 -6.23 1.50
N ALA A 688 10.13 -6.31 2.66
CA ALA A 688 9.33 -5.24 3.21
C ALA A 688 9.82 -4.83 4.61
N ASP A 689 10.19 -3.55 4.76
CA ASP A 689 10.70 -2.98 6.00
C ASP A 689 10.28 -1.51 6.19
N GLY A 690 10.45 -0.98 7.41
CA GLY A 690 10.02 0.34 7.81
C GLY A 690 11.15 1.32 8.11
N MET A 691 11.27 2.38 7.32
CA MET A 691 12.13 3.53 7.63
C MET A 691 11.44 4.45 8.63
N ARG A 692 12.12 4.82 9.72
CA ARG A 692 11.50 5.53 10.85
C ARG A 692 11.88 7.01 10.90
N PHE A 693 10.91 7.89 11.11
CA PHE A 693 11.07 9.34 11.15
C PHE A 693 10.49 9.94 12.44
N VAL A 694 11.25 10.83 13.07
CA VAL A 694 10.77 11.63 14.21
C VAL A 694 9.83 12.71 13.69
N VAL A 695 8.69 12.88 14.37
CA VAL A 695 7.69 13.93 14.08
C VAL A 695 7.62 14.87 15.29
N PRO A 696 8.34 16.01 15.26
CA PRO A 696 8.38 16.95 16.39
C PRO A 696 7.14 17.83 16.49
N VAL A 697 6.36 17.92 15.41
CA VAL A 697 5.11 18.69 15.39
C VAL A 697 3.97 17.89 16.04
N ARG A 698 2.99 18.59 16.60
CA ARG A 698 1.81 17.94 17.17
C ARG A 698 0.97 17.34 16.04
N THR A 699 0.73 16.03 16.13
CA THR A 699 -0.08 15.27 15.19
C THR A 699 -0.77 14.11 15.92
N VAL A 700 -1.94 13.72 15.43
CA VAL A 700 -2.64 12.50 15.86
C VAL A 700 -1.99 11.27 15.20
N HIS A 701 -1.50 11.43 13.97
CA HIS A 701 -0.84 10.40 13.14
C HIS A 701 0.67 10.27 13.43
N ALA A 702 1.06 10.17 14.70
CA ALA A 702 2.41 9.76 15.11
C ALA A 702 2.35 8.97 16.42
N GLY A 703 3.19 7.95 16.59
CA GLY A 703 3.19 7.07 17.76
C GLY A 703 4.44 7.25 18.62
N PRO A 704 4.35 7.11 19.97
CA PRO A 704 5.53 7.01 20.81
C PRO A 704 6.18 5.63 20.69
N ASN A 705 7.50 5.57 20.54
CA ASN A 705 8.25 4.31 20.60
C ASN A 705 9.65 4.60 21.18
N PRO A 706 9.90 4.29 22.47
CA PRO A 706 11.16 4.65 23.12
C PRO A 706 12.41 4.08 22.43
N LYS A 707 12.28 2.90 21.80
CA LYS A 707 13.38 2.27 21.06
C LYS A 707 13.84 3.10 19.86
N TYR A 708 12.90 3.73 19.15
CA TYR A 708 13.19 4.39 17.87
C TYR A 708 13.15 5.92 17.94
N PHE A 709 12.38 6.49 18.87
CA PHE A 709 12.13 7.95 18.94
C PHE A 709 12.50 8.55 20.31
N GLY A 710 13.06 7.76 21.24
CA GLY A 710 13.36 8.21 22.60
C GLY A 710 12.10 8.73 23.31
N THR A 711 12.14 9.97 23.81
CA THR A 711 10.97 10.63 24.42
C THR A 711 10.00 11.24 23.40
N GLY A 712 10.37 11.25 22.12
CA GLY A 712 9.58 11.80 21.02
C GLY A 712 8.52 10.84 20.49
N ARG A 713 7.90 11.26 19.39
CA ARG A 713 6.94 10.47 18.60
C ARG A 713 7.40 10.44 17.15
N GLY A 714 6.96 9.42 16.42
CA GLY A 714 7.34 9.27 15.03
C GLY A 714 6.38 8.46 14.19
N VAL A 715 6.74 8.37 12.93
CA VAL A 715 6.06 7.57 11.91
C VAL A 715 7.03 6.57 11.31
N THR A 716 6.47 5.49 10.80
CA THR A 716 7.19 4.49 10.01
C THR A 716 6.71 4.60 8.57
N TRP A 717 7.64 4.80 7.64
CA TRP A 717 7.45 4.68 6.22
C TRP A 717 7.77 3.25 5.81
N TYR A 718 6.73 2.42 5.69
CA TYR A 718 6.86 0.99 5.43
C TYR A 718 6.89 0.75 3.93
N ASN A 719 7.99 0.23 3.39
CA ASN A 719 8.26 0.12 1.97
C ASN A 719 8.49 -1.33 1.53
N LEU A 720 8.01 -1.64 0.32
CA LEU A 720 8.27 -2.88 -0.40
C LEU A 720 9.29 -2.58 -1.49
N ILE A 721 10.38 -3.32 -1.52
CA ILE A 721 11.54 -3.07 -2.39
C ILE A 721 11.76 -4.34 -3.19
N SER A 722 12.05 -4.25 -4.48
CA SER A 722 12.43 -5.43 -5.28
C SER A 722 13.86 -5.84 -5.01
N ASP A 723 14.16 -7.10 -5.31
CA ASP A 723 15.53 -7.62 -5.39
C ASP A 723 16.38 -6.91 -6.48
N GLN A 724 15.76 -6.13 -7.37
CA GLN A 724 16.43 -5.20 -8.31
C GLN A 724 16.66 -3.78 -7.73
N PHE A 725 16.54 -3.62 -6.41
CA PHE A 725 16.75 -2.37 -5.63
C PHE A 725 15.71 -1.26 -5.81
N SER A 726 14.68 -1.45 -6.63
CA SER A 726 13.60 -0.48 -6.83
C SER A 726 12.52 -0.56 -5.74
N GLY A 727 12.05 0.58 -5.25
CA GLY A 727 10.87 0.63 -4.38
C GLY A 727 9.58 0.44 -5.19
N LEU A 728 8.79 -0.56 -4.84
CA LEU A 728 7.54 -0.90 -5.53
C LEU A 728 6.35 -0.10 -4.99
N ASN A 729 6.21 -0.06 -3.67
CA ASN A 729 5.13 0.63 -2.98
C ASN A 729 5.55 0.99 -1.55
N ALA A 730 4.89 1.98 -0.93
CA ALA A 730 5.12 2.32 0.46
C ALA A 730 3.90 3.00 1.12
N ILE A 731 3.72 2.77 2.42
CA ILE A 731 2.65 3.37 3.22
C ILE A 731 3.22 4.03 4.47
N THR A 732 2.68 5.20 4.83
CA THR A 732 3.04 5.89 6.07
C THR A 732 2.11 5.47 7.20
N VAL A 733 2.68 4.99 8.32
CA VAL A 733 1.90 4.55 9.49
C VAL A 733 2.44 5.14 10.79
N PRO A 734 1.60 5.28 11.84
CA PRO A 734 2.07 5.72 13.14
C PRO A 734 3.09 4.72 13.70
N GLY A 735 4.19 5.18 14.28
CA GLY A 735 5.31 4.32 14.73
C GLY A 735 5.03 3.34 15.88
N THR A 736 3.76 3.14 16.25
CA THR A 736 3.25 2.14 17.20
C THR A 736 2.45 1.02 16.56
N LEU A 737 2.07 1.15 15.29
CA LEU A 737 1.27 0.14 14.59
C LEU A 737 2.14 -1.09 14.31
N ARG A 738 1.57 -2.30 14.42
CA ARG A 738 2.28 -3.53 14.02
C ARG A 738 2.39 -3.56 12.50
N ASP A 739 3.60 -3.77 11.99
CA ASP A 739 3.90 -3.85 10.55
C ASP A 739 3.04 -4.94 9.85
N SER A 740 2.69 -6.00 10.59
CA SER A 740 1.84 -7.12 10.12
C SER A 740 0.44 -6.72 9.65
N LEU A 741 -0.05 -5.55 10.07
CA LEU A 741 -1.37 -5.04 9.69
C LEU A 741 -1.36 -4.32 8.33
N VAL A 742 -0.19 -3.93 7.86
CA VAL A 742 0.00 -3.02 6.72
C VAL A 742 0.72 -3.71 5.58
N LEU A 743 1.55 -4.71 5.88
CA LEU A 743 2.31 -5.49 4.90
C LEU A 743 1.45 -5.91 3.69
N LEU A 744 0.28 -6.50 3.95
CA LEU A 744 -0.58 -6.98 2.88
C LEU A 744 -1.08 -5.85 1.96
N ALA A 745 -1.34 -4.66 2.53
CA ALA A 745 -1.75 -3.50 1.72
C ALA A 745 -0.61 -3.06 0.81
N VAL A 746 0.63 -2.97 1.33
CA VAL A 746 1.79 -2.59 0.50
C VAL A 746 2.02 -3.58 -0.64
N VAL A 747 1.78 -4.88 -0.41
CA VAL A 747 1.91 -5.94 -1.42
C VAL A 747 0.75 -5.94 -2.43
N LEU A 748 -0.50 -5.82 -1.99
CA LEU A 748 -1.64 -5.91 -2.92
C LEU A 748 -1.90 -4.62 -3.70
N GLU A 749 -1.46 -3.47 -3.16
CA GLU A 749 -1.78 -2.15 -3.72
C GLU A 749 -0.61 -1.57 -4.54
N HIS A 750 0.37 -2.39 -4.97
CA HIS A 750 1.43 -1.93 -5.89
C HIS A 750 0.93 -1.91 -7.35
N GLU A 751 1.33 -0.89 -8.11
CA GLU A 751 0.91 -0.69 -9.51
C GLU A 751 2.04 -0.96 -10.53
N THR A 752 3.10 -1.66 -10.11
CA THR A 752 4.25 -2.00 -10.96
C THR A 752 4.01 -3.26 -11.79
N GLU A 753 4.73 -3.41 -12.90
CA GLU A 753 4.67 -4.60 -13.76
C GLU A 753 5.32 -5.85 -13.15
N LEU A 754 6.20 -5.69 -12.17
CA LEU A 754 6.80 -6.79 -11.43
C LEU A 754 5.75 -7.57 -10.64
N GLN A 755 5.87 -8.90 -10.66
CA GLN A 755 4.96 -9.84 -10.00
C GLN A 755 5.67 -10.55 -8.84
N PRO A 756 5.74 -9.93 -7.66
CA PRO A 756 6.39 -10.55 -6.53
C PRO A 756 5.63 -11.79 -6.07
N THR A 757 6.34 -12.90 -5.84
CA THR A 757 5.77 -14.18 -5.40
C THR A 757 6.20 -14.54 -3.99
N GLN A 758 7.36 -14.05 -3.53
CA GLN A 758 7.92 -14.34 -2.21
C GLN A 758 8.20 -13.07 -1.42
N ILE A 759 7.54 -12.91 -0.27
CA ILE A 759 7.62 -11.68 0.52
C ILE A 759 8.46 -11.90 1.78
N MET A 760 9.54 -11.13 1.92
CA MET A 760 10.47 -11.25 3.04
C MET A 760 10.28 -10.11 4.04
N THR A 761 10.30 -10.40 5.33
CA THR A 761 10.19 -9.39 6.40
C THR A 761 11.10 -9.73 7.56
N ASP A 762 11.39 -8.74 8.41
CA ASP A 762 12.04 -9.01 9.70
C ASP A 762 11.08 -9.74 10.67
N THR A 763 11.66 -10.30 11.73
CA THR A 763 11.05 -11.17 12.75
C THR A 763 9.82 -10.55 13.43
N GLY A 764 9.67 -9.22 13.41
CA GLY A 764 8.59 -8.50 14.09
C GLY A 764 7.19 -8.62 13.46
N VAL A 765 7.05 -9.26 12.28
CA VAL A 765 5.87 -9.10 11.41
C VAL A 765 4.97 -10.35 11.32
N TYR A 766 5.33 -11.49 11.91
CA TYR A 766 4.63 -12.75 11.59
C TYR A 766 3.54 -13.16 12.60
N SER A 767 2.36 -13.51 12.06
CA SER A 767 1.31 -14.24 12.79
C SER A 767 0.78 -15.37 11.90
N ASN A 768 0.17 -16.40 12.48
CA ASN A 768 -0.38 -17.52 11.69
C ASN A 768 -1.44 -17.03 10.68
N VAL A 769 -2.20 -15.98 11.02
CA VAL A 769 -3.18 -15.36 10.11
C VAL A 769 -2.50 -14.76 8.87
N VAL A 770 -1.33 -14.12 9.03
CA VAL A 770 -0.56 -13.55 7.92
C VAL A 770 -0.09 -14.66 6.99
N PHE A 771 0.55 -15.70 7.53
CA PHE A 771 0.97 -16.86 6.73
C PHE A 771 -0.18 -17.46 5.93
N GLY A 772 -1.34 -17.65 6.57
CA GLY A 772 -2.51 -18.21 5.89
C GLY A 772 -3.03 -17.31 4.78
N LEU A 773 -3.07 -16.00 5.00
CA LEU A 773 -3.63 -15.07 4.03
C LEU A 773 -2.72 -14.88 2.82
N PHE A 774 -1.40 -14.80 3.03
CA PHE A 774 -0.43 -14.77 1.93
C PHE A 774 -0.52 -16.05 1.09
N ARG A 775 -0.55 -17.22 1.75
CA ARG A 775 -0.69 -18.51 1.04
C ARG A 775 -2.00 -18.61 0.26
N LEU A 776 -3.13 -18.15 0.81
CA LEU A 776 -4.41 -18.11 0.08
C LEU A 776 -4.39 -17.18 -1.13
N LEU A 777 -3.61 -16.11 -1.07
CA LEU A 777 -3.48 -15.15 -2.17
C LEU A 777 -2.42 -15.55 -3.21
N GLY A 778 -1.77 -16.71 -3.03
CA GLY A 778 -0.75 -17.23 -3.94
C GLY A 778 0.67 -16.73 -3.66
N TYR A 779 0.91 -16.10 -2.51
CA TYR A 779 2.23 -15.59 -2.11
C TYR A 779 2.89 -16.49 -1.07
N HIS A 780 4.21 -16.58 -1.14
CA HIS A 780 5.04 -17.24 -0.12
C HIS A 780 5.57 -16.22 0.88
N PHE A 781 5.04 -16.25 2.10
CA PHE A 781 5.52 -15.38 3.18
C PHE A 781 6.76 -15.97 3.85
N SER A 782 7.90 -15.29 3.74
CA SER A 782 9.22 -15.77 4.15
C SER A 782 9.89 -14.84 5.17
N PRO A 783 9.38 -14.73 6.41
CA PRO A 783 9.99 -13.90 7.44
C PRO A 783 11.33 -14.47 7.91
N ARG A 784 12.27 -13.59 8.26
CA ARG A 784 13.47 -13.96 9.02
C ARG A 784 13.07 -14.42 10.43
N LEU A 785 13.66 -15.51 10.88
CA LEU A 785 13.45 -16.06 12.22
C LEU A 785 14.68 -15.76 13.08
N ALA A 786 14.65 -14.68 13.87
CA ALA A 786 15.75 -14.35 14.79
C ALA A 786 15.82 -15.27 16.02
N ASP A 787 14.68 -15.77 16.50
CA ASP A 787 14.59 -16.76 17.58
C ASP A 787 13.78 -17.98 17.10
N VAL A 788 14.50 -19.05 16.78
CA VAL A 788 13.91 -20.30 16.28
C VAL A 788 13.50 -21.21 17.45
N GLY A 789 14.13 -21.09 18.62
CA GLY A 789 13.92 -22.00 19.76
C GLY A 789 12.53 -21.89 20.39
N GLY A 790 11.91 -20.70 20.32
CA GLY A 790 10.52 -20.49 20.74
C GLY A 790 9.46 -20.88 19.70
N THR A 791 9.85 -21.34 18.51
CA THR A 791 8.91 -21.59 17.41
C THR A 791 8.17 -22.91 17.60
N ARG A 792 6.84 -22.86 17.49
CA ARG A 792 5.99 -24.06 17.48
C ARG A 792 5.92 -24.63 16.07
N PHE A 793 5.89 -25.96 15.98
CA PHE A 793 5.70 -26.71 14.74
C PHE A 793 4.42 -27.53 14.80
N TRP A 794 3.80 -27.77 13.64
CA TRP A 794 2.57 -28.53 13.54
C TRP A 794 2.69 -29.71 12.57
N ARG A 795 1.93 -30.76 12.84
CA ARG A 795 1.70 -31.89 11.93
C ARG A 795 0.23 -31.94 11.52
N THR A 796 -0.07 -32.53 10.38
CA THR A 796 -1.46 -32.75 9.93
C THR A 796 -2.02 -34.06 10.49
N ARG A 797 -1.16 -35.08 10.65
CA ARG A 797 -1.51 -36.40 11.20
C ARG A 797 -0.90 -36.60 12.58
N PRO A 798 -1.68 -36.73 13.66
CA PRO A 798 -1.15 -36.94 15.01
C PRO A 798 -0.14 -38.08 15.13
N GLU A 799 -0.40 -39.19 14.44
CA GLU A 799 0.36 -40.45 14.45
C GLU A 799 1.63 -40.46 13.59
N ALA A 800 1.91 -39.41 12.81
CA ALA A 800 3.10 -39.36 11.95
C ALA A 800 4.40 -39.41 12.77
N ASP A 801 5.40 -40.17 12.30
CA ASP A 801 6.69 -40.32 12.98
C ASP A 801 7.81 -39.63 12.19
N TYR A 802 8.45 -38.64 12.81
CA TYR A 802 9.56 -37.89 12.25
C TYR A 802 10.87 -38.10 13.04
N GLY A 803 10.97 -39.19 13.80
CA GLY A 803 12.15 -39.57 14.57
C GLY A 803 12.54 -38.51 15.62
N LYS A 804 13.79 -38.02 15.57
CA LYS A 804 14.31 -37.02 16.52
C LYS A 804 13.54 -35.70 16.51
N LEU A 805 12.80 -35.41 15.44
CA LEU A 805 12.00 -34.20 15.31
C LEU A 805 10.61 -34.29 15.95
N ASN A 806 10.17 -35.46 16.40
CA ASN A 806 8.87 -35.63 17.09
C ASN A 806 8.73 -34.70 18.30
N GLY A 807 9.85 -34.45 18.98
CA GLY A 807 9.92 -33.51 20.08
C GLY A 807 9.56 -32.07 19.72
N LEU A 808 9.71 -31.65 18.46
CA LEU A 808 9.29 -30.34 17.96
C LEU A 808 7.86 -30.35 17.43
N ALA A 809 7.46 -31.43 16.76
CA ALA A 809 6.16 -31.61 16.12
C ALA A 809 5.03 -31.97 17.11
N ARG A 810 4.89 -31.29 18.26
CA ARG A 810 3.93 -31.69 19.32
C ARG A 810 2.48 -31.26 19.08
N GLN A 811 2.22 -30.47 18.04
CA GLN A 811 0.91 -29.85 17.80
C GLN A 811 0.30 -30.36 16.50
N SER A 812 -1.03 -30.48 16.44
CA SER A 812 -1.76 -30.82 15.22
C SER A 812 -2.55 -29.65 14.66
N VAL A 813 -2.65 -29.57 13.33
CA VAL A 813 -3.53 -28.62 12.63
C VAL A 813 -4.97 -29.15 12.65
N LYS A 814 -5.94 -28.26 12.85
CA LYS A 814 -7.37 -28.62 12.79
C LYS A 814 -7.90 -28.48 11.36
N LEU A 815 -7.71 -29.50 10.53
CA LEU A 815 -8.13 -29.49 9.12
C LEU A 815 -9.65 -29.31 8.96
N ASP A 816 -10.45 -29.93 9.82
CA ASP A 816 -11.92 -29.83 9.77
C ASP A 816 -12.41 -28.38 9.90
N LEU A 817 -11.74 -27.57 10.74
CA LEU A 817 -12.09 -26.16 10.92
C LEU A 817 -11.80 -25.34 9.65
N ILE A 818 -10.75 -25.71 8.90
CA ILE A 818 -10.44 -25.06 7.62
C ILE A 818 -11.50 -25.45 6.59
N ALA A 819 -11.88 -26.73 6.53
CA ALA A 819 -12.89 -27.23 5.61
C ALA A 819 -14.27 -26.60 5.87
N GLU A 820 -14.70 -26.48 7.13
CA GLU A 820 -15.97 -25.84 7.53
C GLU A 820 -16.08 -24.39 7.01
N HIS A 821 -14.96 -23.65 6.97
CA HIS A 821 -14.92 -22.24 6.59
C HIS A 821 -14.25 -21.98 5.24
N TRP A 822 -14.06 -23.00 4.40
CA TRP A 822 -13.30 -22.86 3.15
C TRP A 822 -13.90 -21.84 2.19
N ASP A 823 -15.22 -21.84 2.01
CA ASP A 823 -15.88 -20.88 1.11
C ASP A 823 -15.71 -19.43 1.60
N ASP A 824 -15.77 -19.20 2.91
CA ASP A 824 -15.52 -17.88 3.50
C ASP A 824 -14.07 -17.41 3.28
N LEU A 825 -13.10 -18.33 3.36
CA LEU A 825 -11.69 -18.05 3.10
C LEU A 825 -11.46 -17.68 1.62
N LEU A 826 -12.08 -18.41 0.69
CA LEU A 826 -12.04 -18.12 -0.75
C LEU A 826 -12.69 -16.76 -1.05
N ARG A 827 -13.83 -16.47 -0.42
CA ARG A 827 -14.56 -15.20 -0.57
C ARG A 827 -13.75 -14.01 -0.07
N LEU A 828 -13.06 -14.17 1.05
CA LEU A 828 -12.13 -13.19 1.60
C LEU A 828 -10.97 -12.92 0.64
N ALA A 829 -10.27 -13.98 0.21
CA ALA A 829 -9.14 -13.87 -0.71
C ALA A 829 -9.54 -13.25 -2.05
N GLY A 830 -10.69 -13.67 -2.59
CA GLY A 830 -11.27 -13.12 -3.81
C GLY A 830 -11.61 -11.63 -3.71
N SER A 831 -12.24 -11.22 -2.61
CA SER A 831 -12.59 -9.80 -2.38
C SER A 831 -11.36 -8.91 -2.25
N LEU A 832 -10.29 -9.42 -1.62
CA LEU A 832 -8.99 -8.75 -1.53
C LEU A 832 -8.30 -8.66 -2.89
N LYS A 833 -8.22 -9.76 -3.64
CA LYS A 833 -7.59 -9.80 -4.97
C LYS A 833 -8.26 -8.87 -5.98
N LEU A 834 -9.58 -8.70 -5.89
CA LEU A 834 -10.34 -7.79 -6.75
C LEU A 834 -10.37 -6.34 -6.24
N GLY A 835 -9.68 -6.02 -5.14
CA GLY A 835 -9.63 -4.67 -4.57
C GLY A 835 -10.99 -4.16 -4.06
N ARG A 836 -11.95 -5.06 -3.75
CA ARG A 836 -13.27 -4.68 -3.24
C ARG A 836 -13.25 -4.23 -1.78
N VAL A 837 -12.25 -4.69 -1.03
CA VAL A 837 -12.03 -4.33 0.37
C VAL A 837 -10.58 -3.90 0.60
N PRO A 838 -10.32 -2.86 1.42
CA PRO A 838 -8.97 -2.45 1.75
C PRO A 838 -8.31 -3.48 2.68
N ALA A 839 -7.08 -3.90 2.34
CA ALA A 839 -6.36 -4.92 3.11
C ALA A 839 -6.14 -4.51 4.57
N THR A 840 -5.80 -3.23 4.82
CA THR A 840 -5.59 -2.71 6.19
C THR A 840 -6.85 -2.80 7.07
N GLY A 841 -8.03 -2.61 6.49
CA GLY A 841 -9.31 -2.70 7.20
C GLY A 841 -9.62 -4.14 7.62
N ILE A 842 -9.46 -5.08 6.70
CA ILE A 842 -9.66 -6.51 6.94
C ILE A 842 -8.65 -7.05 7.97
N MET A 843 -7.37 -6.70 7.86
CA MET A 843 -6.33 -7.19 8.76
C MET A 843 -6.57 -6.81 10.23
N ARG A 844 -7.18 -5.64 10.49
CA ARG A 844 -7.59 -5.23 11.84
C ARG A 844 -8.68 -6.12 12.43
N THR A 845 -9.57 -6.65 11.60
CA THR A 845 -10.63 -7.57 12.06
C THR A 845 -10.10 -8.98 12.31
N LEU A 846 -9.12 -9.43 11.51
CA LEU A 846 -8.59 -10.78 11.59
C LEU A 846 -7.54 -10.95 12.71
N GLN A 847 -6.69 -9.94 12.94
CA GLN A 847 -5.64 -9.99 13.98
C GLN A 847 -6.15 -9.54 15.36
N THR A 848 -7.27 -10.12 15.79
CA THR A 848 -7.89 -9.82 17.07
C THR A 848 -7.28 -10.69 18.18
N GLY A 849 -6.44 -10.10 19.03
CA GLY A 849 -5.68 -10.77 20.13
C GLY A 849 -6.34 -12.00 20.79
N ASP A 850 -6.95 -11.83 21.96
CA ASP A 850 -7.34 -12.97 22.82
C ASP A 850 -8.64 -13.68 22.42
N ARG A 851 -9.38 -13.18 21.42
CA ARG A 851 -10.64 -13.77 20.95
C ARG A 851 -10.77 -13.64 19.43
N PRO A 852 -10.02 -14.44 18.65
CA PRO A 852 -10.14 -14.45 17.19
C PRO A 852 -11.51 -14.99 16.76
N THR A 853 -12.06 -14.44 15.67
CA THR A 853 -13.29 -14.96 15.03
C THR A 853 -13.07 -16.37 14.49
N ARG A 854 -14.14 -17.15 14.25
CA ARG A 854 -13.99 -18.49 13.65
C ARG A 854 -13.26 -18.44 12.30
N LEU A 855 -13.55 -17.46 11.46
CA LEU A 855 -12.83 -17.24 10.20
C LEU A 855 -11.32 -16.97 10.44
N ALA A 856 -10.98 -16.12 11.40
CA ALA A 856 -9.58 -15.86 11.75
C ALA A 856 -8.89 -17.10 12.35
N GLN A 857 -9.62 -17.94 13.09
CA GLN A 857 -9.13 -19.22 13.59
C GLN A 857 -8.87 -20.20 12.46
N ALA A 858 -9.81 -20.38 11.53
CA ALA A 858 -9.65 -21.23 10.35
C ALA A 858 -8.47 -20.76 9.49
N LEU A 859 -8.36 -19.46 9.23
CA LEU A 859 -7.23 -18.86 8.53
C LEU A 859 -5.90 -19.07 9.26
N ALA A 860 -5.91 -19.00 10.60
CA ALA A 860 -4.73 -19.27 11.41
C ALA A 860 -4.35 -20.76 11.42
N GLU A 861 -5.31 -21.70 11.35
CA GLU A 861 -5.01 -23.13 11.16
C GLU A 861 -4.38 -23.37 9.78
N PHE A 862 -4.96 -22.79 8.72
CA PHE A 862 -4.40 -22.86 7.37
C PHE A 862 -2.97 -22.30 7.33
N GLY A 863 -2.74 -21.14 7.96
CA GLY A 863 -1.41 -20.54 8.03
C GLY A 863 -0.41 -21.26 8.93
N ARG A 864 -0.83 -22.16 9.84
CA ARG A 864 0.12 -23.01 10.59
C ARG A 864 0.81 -24.03 9.68
N ILE A 865 0.12 -24.49 8.62
CA ILE A 865 0.71 -25.37 7.62
C ILE A 865 1.85 -24.64 6.92
N GLU A 866 1.56 -23.49 6.30
CA GLU A 866 2.56 -22.67 5.60
C GLU A 866 3.70 -22.22 6.53
N LYS A 867 3.38 -21.81 7.75
CA LYS A 867 4.40 -21.43 8.74
C LYS A 867 5.35 -22.60 9.05
N THR A 868 4.81 -23.81 9.21
CA THR A 868 5.63 -24.98 9.50
C THR A 868 6.50 -25.34 8.30
N LEU A 869 5.94 -25.34 7.08
CA LEU A 869 6.69 -25.52 5.84
C LEU A 869 7.85 -24.52 5.73
N HIS A 870 7.57 -23.23 5.92
CA HIS A 870 8.60 -22.19 5.89
C HIS A 870 9.66 -22.42 6.96
N THR A 871 9.26 -22.74 8.19
CA THR A 871 10.21 -22.89 9.29
C THR A 871 11.10 -24.13 9.09
N LEU A 872 10.53 -25.26 8.66
CA LEU A 872 11.29 -26.48 8.35
C LEU A 872 12.33 -26.24 7.26
N THR A 873 11.90 -25.67 6.14
CA THR A 873 12.81 -25.35 5.03
C THR A 873 13.83 -24.29 5.43
N TYR A 874 13.47 -23.32 6.28
CA TYR A 874 14.39 -22.29 6.76
C TYR A 874 15.47 -22.86 7.71
N ILE A 875 15.14 -23.81 8.60
CA ILE A 875 16.14 -24.41 9.51
C ILE A 875 17.01 -25.45 8.80
N ASP A 876 16.49 -26.07 7.75
CA ASP A 876 17.21 -27.09 6.99
C ASP A 876 18.15 -26.49 5.94
N ASP A 877 17.66 -25.55 5.12
CA ASP A 877 18.40 -24.99 3.99
C ASP A 877 19.15 -23.69 4.35
N GLU A 878 20.49 -23.75 4.38
CA GLU A 878 21.34 -22.58 4.58
C GLU A 878 21.20 -21.54 3.46
N SER A 879 21.03 -21.97 2.21
CA SER A 879 20.92 -21.09 1.04
C SER A 879 19.67 -20.22 1.16
N LYS A 880 18.53 -20.81 1.55
CA LYS A 880 17.30 -20.07 1.85
C LYS A 880 17.49 -19.02 2.96
N ARG A 881 18.16 -19.38 4.07
CA ARG A 881 18.45 -18.41 5.15
C ARG A 881 19.31 -17.25 4.65
N ARG A 882 20.35 -17.58 3.89
CA ARG A 882 21.29 -16.60 3.35
C ARG A 882 20.62 -15.67 2.34
N ALA A 883 19.80 -16.20 1.44
CA ALA A 883 18.98 -15.42 0.51
C ALA A 883 18.05 -14.45 1.25
N THR A 884 17.37 -14.93 2.30
CA THR A 884 16.49 -14.10 3.15
C THR A 884 17.26 -12.94 3.78
N LEU A 885 18.45 -13.20 4.32
CA LEU A 885 19.29 -12.16 4.92
C LEU A 885 19.81 -11.16 3.88
N THR A 886 20.25 -11.64 2.72
CA THR A 886 20.72 -10.78 1.61
C THR A 886 19.64 -9.80 1.19
N GLN A 887 18.40 -10.25 1.01
CA GLN A 887 17.30 -9.37 0.63
C GLN A 887 16.99 -8.33 1.72
N LEU A 888 16.94 -8.73 2.99
CA LEU A 888 16.75 -7.75 4.08
C LEU A 888 17.86 -6.70 4.13
N ASN A 889 19.11 -7.10 3.90
CA ASN A 889 20.24 -6.17 3.81
C ASN A 889 20.11 -5.18 2.64
N ARG A 890 19.50 -5.58 1.49
CA ARG A 890 19.18 -4.65 0.39
C ARG A 890 18.18 -3.59 0.84
N GLY A 891 17.18 -3.98 1.63
CA GLY A 891 16.23 -3.06 2.26
C GLY A 891 16.91 -2.02 3.15
N GLU A 892 17.79 -2.47 4.05
CA GLU A 892 18.59 -1.59 4.92
C GLU A 892 19.51 -0.66 4.11
N GLY A 893 20.16 -1.18 3.06
CA GLY A 893 20.99 -0.39 2.16
C GLY A 893 20.21 0.73 1.48
N ARG A 894 19.00 0.45 1.01
CA ARG A 894 18.14 1.48 0.40
C ARG A 894 17.72 2.54 1.41
N HIS A 895 17.44 2.16 2.66
CA HIS A 895 17.18 3.15 3.72
C HIS A 895 18.42 4.00 4.01
N SER A 896 19.62 3.40 3.96
CA SER A 896 20.89 4.12 4.08
C SER A 896 21.04 5.19 2.99
N LEU A 897 20.68 4.90 1.74
CA LEU A 897 20.63 5.87 0.64
C LEU A 897 19.55 6.95 0.84
N ALA A 898 18.37 6.59 1.36
CA ALA A 898 17.28 7.53 1.56
C ALA A 898 17.58 8.59 2.64
N ARG A 899 18.42 8.27 3.64
CA ARG A 899 18.79 9.20 4.74
C ARG A 899 19.51 10.48 4.25
N PRO A 900 20.59 10.44 3.46
CA PRO A 900 21.24 11.63 2.94
C PRO A 900 20.37 12.40 1.95
N VAL A 901 19.48 11.73 1.21
CA VAL A 901 18.47 12.41 0.39
C VAL A 901 17.56 13.24 1.29
N PHE A 902 16.97 12.64 2.34
CA PHE A 902 16.08 13.30 3.30
C PHE A 902 16.82 14.06 4.43
N HIS A 903 17.65 15.05 4.08
CA HIS A 903 18.50 15.75 5.05
C HIS A 903 17.89 17.03 5.65
N GLY A 904 16.98 17.70 4.93
CA GLY A 904 16.38 18.96 5.35
C GLY A 904 15.71 18.85 6.73
N LYS A 905 15.67 19.98 7.47
CA LYS A 905 15.10 20.05 8.83
C LYS A 905 15.63 18.96 9.78
N ARG A 906 16.91 18.61 9.68
CA ARG A 906 17.59 17.55 10.47
C ARG A 906 17.00 16.15 10.27
N GLY A 907 16.41 15.88 9.10
CA GLY A 907 15.73 14.62 8.81
C GLY A 907 14.43 14.40 9.58
N GLU A 908 13.89 15.45 10.24
CA GLU A 908 12.63 15.39 10.98
C GLU A 908 11.44 15.68 10.07
N LEU A 909 10.39 14.86 10.17
CA LEU A 909 9.17 15.04 9.39
C LEU A 909 8.24 16.03 10.11
N ARG A 910 8.02 17.22 9.53
CA ARG A 910 7.27 18.33 10.17
C ARG A 910 5.83 18.50 9.67
N GLN A 911 5.24 17.42 9.15
CA GLN A 911 3.88 17.42 8.60
C GLN A 911 2.87 16.99 9.66
N ARG A 912 1.79 17.78 9.78
CA ARG A 912 0.78 17.62 10.85
C ARG A 912 -0.26 16.55 10.56
N TYR A 913 -0.55 16.32 9.28
CA TYR A 913 -1.59 15.40 8.81
C TYR A 913 -0.97 14.25 8.03
N ARG A 914 -1.67 13.12 7.96
CA ARG A 914 -1.20 11.91 7.29
C ARG A 914 -0.94 12.17 5.81
N GLU A 915 -1.87 12.82 5.12
CA GLU A 915 -1.77 13.15 3.71
C GLU A 915 -0.52 14.00 3.44
N GLY A 916 -0.25 14.99 4.31
CA GLY A 916 0.97 15.79 4.21
C GLY A 916 2.26 14.99 4.45
N GLN A 917 2.21 13.94 5.27
CA GLN A 917 3.34 13.03 5.48
C GLN A 917 3.56 12.14 4.24
N GLU A 918 2.48 11.61 3.65
CA GLU A 918 2.51 10.82 2.41
C GLU A 918 2.97 11.66 1.22
N ASP A 919 2.43 12.88 1.05
CA ASP A 919 2.84 13.86 0.02
C ASP A 919 4.33 14.22 0.10
N GLN A 920 4.94 14.06 1.28
CA GLN A 920 6.35 14.32 1.48
C GLN A 920 7.23 13.08 1.28
N LEU A 921 6.79 11.92 1.75
CA LEU A 921 7.56 10.67 1.68
C LEU A 921 7.41 9.96 0.32
N GLY A 922 6.33 10.21 -0.42
CA GLY A 922 6.15 9.74 -1.80
C GLY A 922 7.24 10.25 -2.75
N PRO A 923 7.51 11.58 -2.82
CA PRO A 923 8.63 12.13 -3.58
C PRO A 923 9.99 11.57 -3.14
N LEU A 924 10.20 11.29 -1.85
CA LEU A 924 11.43 10.64 -1.37
C LEU A 924 11.60 9.26 -2.02
N GLY A 925 10.56 8.42 -2.00
CA GLY A 925 10.61 7.10 -2.64
C GLY A 925 10.91 7.16 -4.13
N LEU A 926 10.27 8.10 -4.84
CA LEU A 926 10.48 8.30 -6.27
C LEU A 926 11.92 8.76 -6.57
N VAL A 927 12.44 9.75 -5.83
CA VAL A 927 13.81 10.24 -6.03
C VAL A 927 14.86 9.17 -5.73
N VAL A 928 14.63 8.33 -4.71
CA VAL A 928 15.52 7.19 -4.46
C VAL A 928 15.49 6.19 -5.63
N ASN A 929 14.34 5.94 -6.26
CA ASN A 929 14.29 5.13 -7.49
C ASN A 929 15.00 5.78 -8.68
N ILE A 930 14.90 7.10 -8.83
CA ILE A 930 15.62 7.86 -9.85
C ILE A 930 17.15 7.68 -9.66
N ILE A 931 17.64 7.78 -8.42
CA ILE A 931 19.07 7.57 -8.12
C ILE A 931 19.49 6.13 -8.42
N VAL A 932 18.70 5.13 -8.00
CA VAL A 932 18.99 3.71 -8.26
C VAL A 932 19.06 3.44 -9.76
N LEU A 933 18.11 3.96 -10.54
CA LEU A 933 18.09 3.80 -11.99
C LEU A 933 19.31 4.45 -12.65
N TRP A 934 19.62 5.69 -12.28
CA TRP A 934 20.79 6.39 -12.79
C TRP A 934 22.09 5.68 -12.45
N ASN A 935 22.26 5.25 -11.18
CA ASN A 935 23.43 4.50 -10.76
C ASN A 935 23.57 3.20 -11.55
N THR A 936 22.47 2.46 -11.76
CA THR A 936 22.50 1.21 -12.52
C THR A 936 22.96 1.44 -13.96
N LEU A 937 22.43 2.48 -14.64
CA LEU A 937 22.85 2.85 -16.00
C LEU A 937 24.35 3.15 -16.09
N TYR A 938 24.87 4.00 -15.21
CA TYR A 938 26.27 4.40 -15.25
C TYR A 938 27.23 3.33 -14.74
N MET A 939 26.79 2.47 -13.82
CA MET A 939 27.56 1.30 -13.41
C MET A 939 27.67 0.29 -14.56
N THR A 940 26.62 0.07 -15.34
CA THR A 940 26.69 -0.76 -16.56
C THR A 940 27.74 -0.20 -17.53
N ALA A 941 27.70 1.10 -17.83
CA ALA A 941 28.68 1.74 -18.70
C ALA A 941 30.11 1.68 -18.15
N ALA A 942 30.29 1.81 -16.83
CA ALA A 942 31.59 1.68 -16.17
C ALA A 942 32.14 0.25 -16.30
N VAL A 943 31.30 -0.77 -16.07
CA VAL A 943 31.67 -2.19 -16.23
C VAL A 943 32.04 -2.50 -17.68
N GLU A 944 31.28 -2.01 -18.66
CA GLU A 944 31.60 -2.14 -20.08
C GLU A 944 32.94 -1.50 -20.44
N ARG A 945 33.21 -0.28 -19.94
CA ARG A 945 34.49 0.39 -20.16
C ARG A 945 35.65 -0.41 -19.57
N LEU A 946 35.50 -0.94 -18.36
CA LEU A 946 36.50 -1.80 -17.71
C LEU A 946 36.78 -3.05 -18.57
N ARG A 947 35.74 -3.73 -19.05
CA ARG A 947 35.87 -4.87 -19.97
C ARG A 947 36.63 -4.49 -21.25
N GLN A 948 36.30 -3.34 -21.85
CA GLN A 948 36.97 -2.85 -23.07
C GLN A 948 38.46 -2.52 -22.86
N HIS A 949 38.84 -2.08 -21.67
CA HIS A 949 40.25 -1.77 -21.32
C HIS A 949 41.01 -2.98 -20.77
N GLY A 950 40.44 -4.19 -20.88
CA GLY A 950 41.09 -5.44 -20.48
C GLY A 950 41.14 -5.68 -18.97
N TYR A 951 40.36 -4.92 -18.18
CA TYR A 951 40.24 -5.18 -16.74
C TYR A 951 39.48 -6.50 -16.49
N PRO A 952 39.95 -7.38 -15.60
CA PRO A 952 39.28 -8.66 -15.32
C PRO A 952 37.98 -8.43 -14.54
N VAL A 953 36.85 -8.46 -15.24
CA VAL A 953 35.51 -8.38 -14.65
C VAL A 953 34.93 -9.80 -14.54
N LEU A 954 34.79 -10.30 -13.30
CA LEU A 954 34.17 -11.60 -13.02
C LEU A 954 32.65 -11.44 -12.84
N GLU A 955 31.85 -12.28 -13.51
CA GLU A 955 30.38 -12.22 -13.43
C GLU A 955 29.84 -12.42 -12.00
N GLU A 956 30.52 -13.24 -11.19
CA GLU A 956 30.18 -13.43 -9.77
C GLU A 956 30.38 -12.16 -8.92
N ASP A 957 31.32 -11.29 -9.31
CA ASP A 957 31.57 -10.02 -8.64
C ASP A 957 30.58 -8.94 -9.12
N VAL A 958 30.23 -8.96 -10.42
CA VAL A 958 29.19 -8.08 -10.99
C VAL A 958 27.84 -8.28 -10.29
N ALA A 959 27.45 -9.53 -10.02
CA ALA A 959 26.23 -9.86 -9.27
C ALA A 959 26.19 -9.34 -7.83
N ARG A 960 27.35 -8.93 -7.29
CA ARG A 960 27.53 -8.40 -5.92
C ARG A 960 27.74 -6.88 -5.89
N LEU A 961 27.64 -6.21 -7.04
CA LEU A 961 27.58 -4.75 -7.12
C LEU A 961 26.23 -4.23 -6.59
N SER A 962 26.24 -2.99 -6.11
CA SER A 962 25.05 -2.36 -5.53
C SER A 962 24.84 -0.97 -6.12
N PRO A 963 23.67 -0.67 -6.71
CA PRO A 963 23.35 0.65 -7.27
C PRO A 963 22.99 1.68 -6.18
N LEU A 964 23.36 1.45 -4.92
CA LEU A 964 23.02 2.30 -3.77
C LEU A 964 24.16 3.28 -3.38
N ILE A 965 25.25 3.30 -4.16
CA ILE A 965 26.36 4.23 -3.97
C ILE A 965 25.91 5.67 -4.18
N HIS A 966 26.39 6.61 -3.36
CA HIS A 966 25.94 8.01 -3.42
C HIS A 966 27.02 9.05 -3.09
N GLU A 967 28.26 8.62 -2.89
CA GLU A 967 29.39 9.52 -2.59
C GLU A 967 29.73 10.45 -3.77
N HIS A 968 29.45 10.02 -5.00
CA HIS A 968 29.64 10.80 -6.22
C HIS A 968 28.50 11.80 -6.49
N ILE A 969 27.42 11.76 -5.70
CA ILE A 969 26.23 12.60 -5.88
C ILE A 969 26.26 13.75 -4.88
N ASN A 970 26.26 14.98 -5.38
CA ASN A 970 26.10 16.14 -4.54
C ASN A 970 24.62 16.36 -4.18
N MET A 971 24.29 16.09 -2.91
CA MET A 971 22.93 16.21 -2.36
C MET A 971 22.67 17.59 -1.71
N LEU A 972 23.71 18.42 -1.51
CA LEU A 972 23.66 19.60 -0.64
C LEU A 972 24.13 20.88 -1.34
N GLY A 973 23.49 22.00 -1.02
CA GLY A 973 24.02 23.35 -1.26
C GLY A 973 24.01 23.86 -2.72
N ARG A 974 24.06 22.97 -3.71
CA ARG A 974 24.03 23.32 -5.14
C ARG A 974 22.80 22.70 -5.81
N TYR A 975 21.97 23.55 -6.42
CA TYR A 975 20.78 23.12 -7.15
C TYR A 975 20.87 23.61 -8.61
N SER A 976 21.67 22.89 -9.40
CA SER A 976 21.83 23.10 -10.85
C SER A 976 20.75 22.33 -11.60
N PHE A 977 19.93 23.03 -12.39
CA PHE A 977 18.93 22.41 -13.29
C PHE A 977 19.40 22.49 -14.74
N ALA A 978 20.64 22.06 -14.98
CA ALA A 978 21.22 21.96 -16.30
C ALA A 978 21.19 20.49 -16.77
N VAL A 979 20.92 20.28 -18.06
CA VAL A 979 21.09 18.99 -18.72
C VAL A 979 22.28 19.13 -19.64
N PRO A 980 23.34 18.30 -19.51
CA PRO A 980 24.45 18.32 -20.46
C PRO A 980 23.97 18.10 -21.90
N GLU A 981 24.71 18.62 -22.87
CA GLU A 981 24.33 18.50 -24.29
C GLU A 981 24.31 17.03 -24.74
N GLU A 982 25.22 16.21 -24.24
CA GLU A 982 25.30 14.76 -24.48
C GLU A 982 23.99 14.08 -24.08
N VAL A 983 23.50 14.36 -22.88
CA VAL A 983 22.23 13.82 -22.36
C VAL A 983 21.05 14.31 -23.20
N THR A 984 21.10 15.56 -23.69
CA THR A 984 20.07 16.12 -24.57
C THR A 984 20.03 15.41 -25.93
N ARG A 985 21.16 14.86 -26.39
CA ARG A 985 21.26 13.99 -27.59
C ARG A 985 20.88 12.53 -27.31
N GLY A 986 20.56 12.16 -26.08
CA GLY A 986 20.25 10.79 -25.66
C GLY A 986 21.47 9.97 -25.23
N GLU A 987 22.69 10.52 -25.34
CA GLU A 987 23.95 9.87 -24.98
C GLU A 987 24.16 9.84 -23.46
N LEU A 988 24.97 8.90 -22.95
CA LEU A 988 25.43 8.92 -21.56
C LEU A 988 26.48 10.01 -21.35
N ARG A 989 26.57 10.55 -20.14
CA ARG A 989 27.72 11.38 -19.73
C ARG A 989 29.00 10.53 -19.86
N PRO A 990 30.14 11.14 -20.21
CA PRO A 990 31.40 10.43 -20.16
C PRO A 990 31.67 9.97 -18.72
N VAL A 991 31.99 8.67 -18.56
CA VAL A 991 32.48 8.15 -17.28
C VAL A 991 33.83 8.78 -16.97
N ARG A 992 34.10 9.05 -15.69
CA ARG A 992 35.32 9.74 -15.25
C ARG A 992 36.57 8.97 -15.66
N ASN A 993 37.64 9.71 -15.89
CA ASN A 993 38.98 9.15 -15.98
C ASN A 993 39.70 9.47 -14.65
N PRO A 994 40.07 8.48 -13.83
CA PRO A 994 40.76 8.73 -12.57
C PRO A 994 42.11 9.44 -12.76
N ASP A 995 42.71 9.38 -13.95
CA ASP A 995 43.94 10.10 -14.28
C ASP A 995 43.74 11.62 -14.49
N ASP A 996 42.50 12.09 -14.68
CA ASP A 996 42.19 13.51 -14.90
C ASP A 996 42.04 14.31 -13.59
N ASP A 997 41.93 13.62 -12.44
CA ASP A 997 41.78 14.20 -11.09
C ASP A 997 43.13 14.30 -10.32
N GLN A 998 44.25 13.88 -10.93
CA GLN A 998 45.63 14.11 -10.45
C GLN A 998 46.21 15.39 -11.06
#